data_AF-A8JRD7-F1
#
_entry.id   AF-A8JRD7-F1
#
_cell.length_a   1.000
_cell.length_b   1.000
_cell.length_c   1.000
_cell.angle_alpha   90.00
_cell.angle_beta   90.00
_cell.angle_gamma   90.00
#
_symmetry.space_group_name_H-M   'P 1'
#
loop_
_entity.id
_entity.type
_entity.pdbx_description
1 polymer ?
#
loop_
_entity_poly.entity_id
_entity_poly.type
_entity_poly.pdbx_seq_one_letter_code
_entity_poly.pdbx_strand_id
1 'polypeptide(L)'
;MEGGYVNEAIISFTNPKLQIPLMASAIYAPTTITTNTTSTAGTPTSAKNASASASASASASLSSPAGPSAAGSASTSSAPAGGGPWQGLVAKLRNFKLDDTKNIRKRFHFDYISKDRFLGGQLKTKNGQKYVFNGPPSGVYVSKACLIIAAFITVLALLFTIAITYFVTRQGLNPKEVTPPSCITADHPDVNATPIQTAGWVSMNSPPPLQAATPTPMASPTPTNTPTVTTTLAMPASSEKPEIRMVDPKVGDIPVVEPAAGEVEDNTTKPINRPLKLYEGWRPLHYSLLIEPSVATSISNGSLTIEIERDVSKVTSWEPIVLDVHNVSISNVRVIRALADGASNASEEQDLDFDSDYGEDNATFVINLSKTLAVETQLRVLLSLDFVSQVTDTLQGIYKTSYTNPDTKNEEWMISTQFSPVDARRAFPCFDRPDMKANFSISIVRPMQFKMALSNMPKSGSRRFRRGFIRDDFETTPKMPTYLVAFIVSNMVDSRLASQDSGLTPRVEIWTRPQFVGMTHYAYKMVRKFLPYYEDFFGIKNKLPKIDLVSVPDFGFAAMENWGLITFRDSALLVPEDLQLASSSEHMQVVAGIIAHELAHQWFGNLVTPKWWDDLWLKEGFACYMSYKALEHAHPEFQSMDTLTMLEFKESMEHDADNTSHAISFDVRSTNDVRRIFDPISYSKGTILLRMLNSIVGDVAFRSATRDLLKKFAYGNMDRDDLWAMLTRHGHEQGTLPKDLSVKQIMDSWITQPGYPVVNVERRGADLVLRQERYLLPSKNTADQSTWFIPITFETDELRKGDNIPTHWMRSEDEEELIVGNVFAHSSNSDNVIYLNLNRQGYYRVNYDMTSWLALKKNFSTLPRITRAQLLDDALHLSQAEYLTYDIPLTFLMELFDAVDDELLWIAAKPGLNYLIYNLKREPAYETFRAFMKFIVRPAFDHYGLHEPDNESHLQLKHRALVAYFACKFNYDRCTQKAQMKFREWMRDPKNNPIKPNLKSVIYCTSLAEGSSPEWYFAYKQYKTTTSASEKEEILTSLGCTTKPWLLSKYLNMTINPTSGILKQDGALAFRAVASNAIGHEIAFDFLQGNIKEIVEYYGDGFSTLSEMIKSLTIYMNKDYHKHQLLDLAATCRKLGLHAVESAIELALEQVNNNIYWRSHSYHSLKNFLEGIVSEFQINIF
;
A
#
# COMPACT_ATOMS: atom_id res chain seq x y z
N MET A 1 3.99 63.55 8.75
CA MET A 1 4.95 63.15 9.78
C MET A 1 5.83 62.10 9.11
N GLU A 2 6.86 62.52 8.38
CA GLU A 2 8.20 62.95 8.90
C GLU A 2 9.05 61.72 9.27
N GLY A 3 10.25 61.51 8.73
CA GLY A 3 11.00 62.15 7.62
C GLY A 3 12.00 61.10 7.05
N GLY A 4 12.46 61.15 5.80
CA GLY A 4 13.46 62.12 5.29
C GLY A 4 14.88 61.51 5.40
N TYR A 5 15.86 61.65 4.49
CA TYR A 5 16.05 62.42 3.24
C TYR A 5 16.99 61.55 2.32
N VAL A 6 16.82 61.40 0.98
CA VAL A 6 17.38 62.23 -0.15
C VAL A 6 18.92 62.08 -0.28
N ASN A 7 19.59 61.90 -1.43
CA ASN A 7 19.27 61.90 -2.90
C ASN A 7 20.25 60.93 -3.65
N GLU A 8 20.37 60.77 -4.98
CA GLU A 8 19.87 61.42 -6.24
C GLU A 8 19.87 60.32 -7.35
N ALA A 9 18.82 60.12 -8.16
CA ALA A 9 18.59 60.65 -9.54
C ALA A 9 19.75 60.48 -10.56
N ILE A 10 19.54 59.96 -11.78
CA ILE A 10 18.93 60.60 -12.97
C ILE A 10 18.53 59.48 -13.99
N ILE A 11 17.31 59.36 -14.54
CA ILE A 11 16.59 60.18 -15.58
C ILE A 11 17.21 59.97 -17.00
N SER A 12 16.51 59.70 -18.13
CA SER A 12 15.06 59.66 -18.48
C SER A 12 14.78 58.96 -19.86
N PHE A 13 13.52 58.56 -20.12
CA PHE A 13 12.75 58.40 -21.39
C PHE A 13 13.47 58.44 -22.78
N THR A 14 13.06 57.67 -23.81
CA THR A 14 11.77 57.81 -24.55
C THR A 14 11.44 56.61 -25.48
N ASN A 15 10.15 56.43 -25.79
CA ASN A 15 9.57 55.58 -26.87
C ASN A 15 9.16 56.49 -28.06
N PRO A 16 9.09 56.07 -29.34
CA PRO A 16 7.78 55.65 -29.89
C PRO A 16 7.76 54.71 -31.15
N LYS A 17 6.57 54.11 -31.39
CA LYS A 17 6.07 53.44 -32.64
C LYS A 17 6.57 52.00 -32.89
N LEU A 18 5.84 51.11 -33.59
CA LEU A 18 4.63 51.29 -34.44
C LEU A 18 3.43 50.39 -34.02
N GLN A 19 2.43 50.20 -34.89
CA GLN A 19 1.04 49.82 -34.53
C GLN A 19 0.67 48.32 -34.72
N ILE A 20 -0.43 47.94 -34.07
CA ILE A 20 -1.13 46.63 -34.09
C ILE A 20 -1.90 46.41 -35.43
N PRO A 21 -2.24 45.16 -35.81
CA PRO A 21 -3.58 44.65 -35.48
C PRO A 21 -3.65 43.16 -35.09
N LEU A 22 -4.77 42.76 -34.46
CA LEU A 22 -5.15 41.35 -34.25
C LEU A 22 -5.90 40.78 -35.46
N MET A 23 -5.92 39.45 -35.58
CA MET A 23 -7.03 38.51 -35.90
C MET A 23 -6.37 37.11 -36.03
N ALA A 24 -6.82 36.01 -35.41
CA ALA A 24 -8.15 35.38 -35.40
C ALA A 24 -8.49 34.62 -36.69
N SER A 25 -9.31 33.56 -36.56
CA SER A 25 -9.26 32.37 -37.41
C SER A 25 -10.33 32.29 -38.52
N ALA A 26 -10.15 31.28 -39.38
CA ALA A 26 -11.20 30.41 -39.96
C ALA A 26 -11.83 30.71 -41.35
N ILE A 27 -11.74 29.67 -42.20
CA ILE A 27 -12.78 29.10 -43.09
C ILE A 27 -13.21 29.89 -44.36
N TYR A 28 -12.88 29.29 -45.52
CA TYR A 28 -13.76 29.16 -46.71
C TYR A 28 -14.36 27.74 -46.68
N ALA A 29 -15.55 27.41 -47.20
CA ALA A 29 -16.60 28.19 -47.87
C ALA A 29 -17.98 27.55 -47.56
N PRO A 30 -19.11 28.14 -48.02
CA PRO A 30 -19.68 27.60 -49.26
C PRO A 30 -20.26 28.67 -50.21
N THR A 31 -20.33 28.35 -51.51
CA THR A 31 -20.86 29.22 -52.56
C THR A 31 -22.19 28.70 -53.12
N THR A 32 -23.18 29.58 -53.30
CA THR A 32 -24.41 29.27 -54.04
C THR A 32 -24.86 30.41 -54.97
N ILE A 33 -25.06 30.06 -56.25
CA ILE A 33 -26.11 30.56 -57.17
C ILE A 33 -26.17 32.08 -57.44
N THR A 34 -25.68 32.53 -58.60
CA THR A 34 -26.52 33.09 -59.70
C THR A 34 -25.68 33.48 -60.95
N THR A 35 -26.21 33.20 -62.15
CA THR A 35 -26.06 33.93 -63.46
C THR A 35 -24.69 34.50 -63.92
N ASN A 36 -24.30 34.46 -65.21
CA ASN A 36 -25.05 34.27 -66.46
C ASN A 36 -24.11 33.88 -67.63
N THR A 37 -24.65 33.23 -68.69
CA THR A 37 -24.25 33.27 -70.14
C THR A 37 -22.74 33.26 -70.53
N THR A 38 -22.21 32.44 -71.47
CA THR A 38 -22.77 31.88 -72.73
C THR A 38 -22.15 30.52 -73.15
N SER A 39 -22.79 29.87 -74.13
CA SER A 39 -22.36 28.80 -75.07
C SER A 39 -20.86 28.69 -75.44
N THR A 40 -20.28 27.55 -75.90
CA THR A 40 -20.81 26.47 -76.77
C THR A 40 -20.20 25.06 -76.56
N ALA A 41 -21.00 24.03 -76.92
CA ALA A 41 -20.71 22.64 -77.35
C ALA A 41 -19.27 22.05 -77.44
N GLY A 42 -19.14 20.76 -77.10
CA GLY A 42 -18.03 19.87 -77.49
C GLY A 42 -18.09 18.46 -76.84
N THR A 43 -18.33 17.40 -77.62
CA THR A 43 -18.46 15.99 -77.15
C THR A 43 -17.20 15.12 -77.45
N PRO A 44 -17.06 13.90 -76.86
CA PRO A 44 -15.74 13.37 -76.46
C PRO A 44 -15.19 12.15 -77.23
N THR A 45 -13.89 11.88 -77.01
CA THR A 45 -13.14 10.62 -77.26
C THR A 45 -11.91 10.54 -76.32
N SER A 46 -11.24 9.41 -76.05
CA SER A 46 -11.65 8.01 -75.81
C SER A 46 -10.41 7.12 -75.51
N ALA A 47 -10.53 6.19 -74.55
CA ALA A 47 -9.95 4.82 -74.57
C ALA A 47 -8.42 4.53 -74.40
N LYS A 48 -8.13 3.48 -73.58
CA LYS A 48 -6.99 2.49 -73.65
C LYS A 48 -5.57 3.01 -73.31
N ASN A 49 -4.57 2.20 -72.92
CA ASN A 49 -4.45 0.81 -72.39
C ASN A 49 -3.12 0.73 -71.58
N ALA A 50 -3.06 0.12 -70.38
CA ALA A 50 -2.80 -1.30 -70.07
C ALA A 50 -1.34 -1.83 -70.27
N SER A 51 -0.82 -2.57 -69.27
CA SER A 51 0.39 -3.45 -69.27
C SER A 51 1.80 -2.78 -69.37
N ALA A 52 2.92 -3.38 -68.93
CA ALA A 52 3.21 -4.37 -67.86
C ALA A 52 4.75 -4.52 -67.61
N SER A 53 5.10 -5.24 -66.52
CA SER A 53 6.31 -6.09 -66.34
C SER A 53 7.75 -5.55 -66.36
N ALA A 54 8.43 -5.78 -65.22
CA ALA A 54 9.69 -6.55 -65.06
C ALA A 54 11.11 -5.92 -65.23
N SER A 55 11.80 -5.88 -64.07
CA SER A 55 13.10 -6.52 -63.77
C SER A 55 14.47 -5.89 -64.16
N ALA A 56 15.41 -6.01 -63.19
CA ALA A 56 16.87 -6.14 -63.31
C ALA A 56 17.69 -4.93 -63.83
N SER A 57 18.99 -4.75 -63.48
CA SER A 57 19.82 -5.23 -62.34
C SER A 57 21.18 -4.49 -62.37
N ALA A 58 22.12 -4.81 -61.44
CA ALA A 58 23.56 -4.47 -61.45
C ALA A 58 23.93 -2.96 -61.34
N SER A 59 24.58 -2.43 -60.29
CA SER A 59 25.82 -2.78 -59.55
C SER A 59 27.11 -2.15 -60.12
N ALA A 60 27.72 -1.25 -59.35
CA ALA A 60 29.15 -0.89 -59.39
C ALA A 60 29.56 -0.33 -58.00
N SER A 61 30.84 -0.35 -57.66
CA SER A 61 31.33 -0.11 -56.28
C SER A 61 32.72 0.57 -56.25
N LEU A 62 33.12 1.04 -55.06
CA LEU A 62 34.49 1.42 -54.64
C LEU A 62 35.14 2.57 -55.45
N SER A 63 35.54 3.68 -54.84
CA SER A 63 36.77 3.67 -54.01
C SER A 63 37.04 5.00 -53.30
N SER A 64 37.64 4.90 -52.11
CA SER A 64 38.47 5.91 -51.44
C SER A 64 39.96 5.55 -51.70
N PRO A 65 41.02 6.25 -51.21
CA PRO A 65 41.05 7.33 -50.21
C PRO A 65 42.05 8.49 -50.47
N ALA A 66 42.06 9.52 -49.59
CA ALA A 66 43.28 10.15 -49.05
C ALA A 66 42.95 11.27 -48.02
N GLY A 67 43.87 11.48 -47.07
CA GLY A 67 44.04 12.70 -46.26
C GLY A 67 45.53 12.80 -45.87
N PRO A 68 45.96 13.59 -44.85
CA PRO A 68 45.18 14.52 -44.04
C PRO A 68 45.88 15.91 -43.78
N SER A 69 45.28 16.71 -42.89
CA SER A 69 45.90 17.72 -41.98
C SER A 69 46.58 18.99 -42.51
N ALA A 70 46.05 20.16 -42.08
CA ALA A 70 46.79 21.26 -41.42
C ALA A 70 45.81 22.22 -40.69
N ALA A 71 46.28 22.98 -39.69
CA ALA A 71 45.45 23.78 -38.75
C ALA A 71 45.19 25.26 -39.18
N GLY A 72 44.21 25.94 -38.57
CA GLY A 72 43.91 27.37 -38.84
C GLY A 72 42.72 28.01 -38.08
N SER A 73 42.95 28.37 -36.81
CA SER A 73 42.10 29.07 -35.82
C SER A 73 41.07 30.17 -36.22
N ALA A 74 39.99 30.23 -35.40
CA ALA A 74 39.30 31.43 -34.82
C ALA A 74 38.05 32.09 -35.48
N SER A 75 36.93 32.04 -34.74
CA SER A 75 35.88 33.08 -34.48
C SER A 75 35.32 33.96 -35.64
N THR A 76 34.00 34.11 -35.82
CA THR A 76 33.04 34.76 -34.87
C THR A 76 31.56 34.40 -35.18
N SER A 77 30.61 34.97 -34.41
CA SER A 77 29.17 34.67 -34.45
C SER A 77 28.33 35.52 -35.42
N SER A 78 27.28 34.95 -36.00
CA SER A 78 25.88 35.42 -35.82
C SER A 78 24.84 34.61 -36.61
N ALA A 79 23.64 34.51 -36.04
CA ALA A 79 22.38 34.08 -36.66
C ALA A 79 21.43 35.33 -36.66
N PRO A 80 20.16 35.33 -37.15
CA PRO A 80 19.27 34.17 -37.31
C PRO A 80 18.23 34.18 -38.47
N ALA A 81 17.42 33.12 -38.46
CA ALA A 81 16.00 33.06 -38.85
C ALA A 81 15.58 33.05 -40.35
N GLY A 82 14.94 31.94 -40.74
CA GLY A 82 14.10 31.74 -41.92
C GLY A 82 13.42 30.37 -41.81
N GLY A 83 12.09 30.33 -41.61
CA GLY A 83 11.38 29.13 -41.12
C GLY A 83 11.26 27.97 -42.11
N GLY A 84 11.32 26.73 -41.60
CA GLY A 84 11.18 25.48 -42.37
C GLY A 84 9.76 24.87 -42.38
N PRO A 85 9.46 23.96 -43.34
CA PRO A 85 8.08 23.56 -43.69
C PRO A 85 7.53 22.39 -42.87
N TRP A 86 7.31 22.58 -41.56
CA TRP A 86 6.93 21.48 -40.64
C TRP A 86 5.53 20.87 -40.82
N GLN A 87 4.65 21.44 -41.66
CA GLN A 87 3.34 20.84 -41.98
C GLN A 87 3.37 19.80 -43.12
N GLY A 88 4.51 19.62 -43.80
CA GLY A 88 4.61 18.70 -44.95
C GLY A 88 5.18 17.30 -44.65
N LEU A 89 5.79 17.08 -43.49
CA LEU A 89 6.67 15.91 -43.25
C LEU A 89 5.90 14.64 -42.85
N VAL A 90 4.78 14.78 -42.14
CA VAL A 90 3.91 13.70 -41.65
C VAL A 90 3.46 12.74 -42.76
N ALA A 91 3.39 13.21 -44.01
CA ALA A 91 2.91 12.44 -45.16
C ALA A 91 3.92 11.43 -45.76
N LYS A 92 5.18 11.34 -45.26
CA LYS A 92 6.26 10.58 -45.95
C LYS A 92 6.89 9.41 -45.19
N LEU A 93 6.49 9.11 -43.95
CA LEU A 93 6.99 7.95 -43.21
C LEU A 93 6.13 6.69 -43.43
N ARG A 94 6.11 6.16 -44.66
CA ARG A 94 5.56 4.83 -44.97
C ARG A 94 6.49 4.05 -45.90
N ASN A 95 6.70 2.78 -45.55
CA ASN A 95 7.33 1.68 -46.31
C ASN A 95 8.87 1.60 -46.31
N PHE A 96 9.41 0.80 -45.39
CA PHE A 96 10.62 -0.01 -45.62
C PHE A 96 10.46 -1.38 -44.93
N LYS A 97 11.07 -2.44 -45.47
CA LYS A 97 11.07 -3.82 -44.93
C LYS A 97 12.33 -4.56 -45.39
N LEU A 98 12.87 -5.46 -44.57
CA LEU A 98 13.85 -6.46 -44.99
C LEU A 98 13.88 -7.67 -44.03
N ASP A 99 13.57 -8.85 -44.53
CA ASP A 99 14.03 -10.16 -44.01
C ASP A 99 15.21 -10.63 -44.90
N ASP A 100 15.96 -11.72 -44.71
CA ASP A 100 15.96 -12.89 -43.79
C ASP A 100 17.43 -13.36 -43.70
N THR A 101 17.86 -14.10 -42.67
CA THR A 101 18.61 -15.37 -42.84
C THR A 101 18.97 -16.10 -41.53
N LYS A 102 18.92 -17.43 -41.62
CA LYS A 102 19.36 -18.43 -40.62
C LYS A 102 20.83 -18.84 -40.93
N ASN A 103 21.57 -19.73 -40.25
CA ASN A 103 21.27 -20.79 -39.26
C ASN A 103 22.58 -21.38 -38.65
N ILE A 104 22.44 -22.51 -37.92
CA ILE A 104 23.38 -23.64 -37.68
C ILE A 104 23.92 -23.81 -36.24
N ARG A 105 23.73 -25.04 -35.72
CA ARG A 105 24.09 -25.52 -34.37
C ARG A 105 24.65 -26.96 -34.45
N LYS A 106 25.87 -27.21 -33.96
CA LYS A 106 26.54 -28.51 -33.72
C LYS A 106 27.61 -28.29 -32.64
N ARG A 107 27.99 -29.22 -31.77
CA ARG A 107 27.61 -30.64 -31.50
C ARG A 107 28.11 -30.99 -30.08
N PHE A 108 27.51 -31.97 -29.39
CA PHE A 108 28.17 -33.11 -28.72
C PHE A 108 27.10 -33.98 -27.98
N HIS A 109 27.30 -35.30 -27.96
CA HIS A 109 26.57 -36.32 -27.17
C HIS A 109 27.62 -37.10 -26.34
N PHE A 110 27.28 -37.76 -25.22
CA PHE A 110 26.79 -39.15 -25.08
C PHE A 110 26.87 -39.48 -23.55
N ASP A 111 26.19 -40.44 -22.91
CA ASP A 111 24.98 -41.25 -23.20
C ASP A 111 24.38 -41.77 -21.86
N TYR A 112 23.33 -42.61 -21.88
CA TYR A 112 22.65 -43.17 -20.69
C TYR A 112 23.00 -44.66 -20.38
N ILE A 113 22.31 -45.27 -19.37
CA ILE A 113 22.30 -46.70 -18.91
C ILE A 113 23.16 -46.99 -17.65
N SER A 114 22.79 -47.82 -16.65
CA SER A 114 21.50 -48.15 -16.00
C SER A 114 21.72 -48.92 -14.66
N LYS A 115 20.64 -49.12 -13.87
CA LYS A 115 20.36 -50.01 -12.71
C LYS A 115 21.29 -51.24 -12.43
N ASP A 116 21.35 -51.85 -11.23
CA ASP A 116 20.26 -52.20 -10.29
C ASP A 116 20.72 -52.68 -8.86
N ARG A 117 19.85 -52.57 -7.83
CA ARG A 117 19.70 -53.45 -6.60
C ARG A 117 20.87 -53.56 -5.56
N PHE A 118 20.68 -53.99 -4.29
CA PHE A 118 19.50 -54.42 -3.48
C PHE A 118 19.73 -54.36 -1.94
N LEU A 119 18.63 -54.23 -1.16
CA LEU A 119 18.35 -54.78 0.20
C LEU A 119 19.19 -54.38 1.45
N GLY A 120 18.56 -54.49 2.63
CA GLY A 120 19.10 -54.17 3.98
C GLY A 120 18.57 -55.12 5.08
N GLY A 121 18.54 -54.70 6.36
CA GLY A 121 18.05 -55.57 7.47
C GLY A 121 17.74 -54.89 8.81
N GLN A 122 17.04 -55.60 9.69
CA GLN A 122 16.71 -55.22 11.09
C GLN A 122 17.19 -56.30 12.07
N LEU A 123 17.44 -55.94 13.33
CA LEU A 123 17.62 -56.87 14.45
C LEU A 123 16.73 -56.52 15.65
N LYS A 124 16.43 -57.52 16.48
CA LYS A 124 15.52 -57.44 17.63
C LYS A 124 16.17 -58.11 18.84
N THR A 125 16.17 -57.46 19.99
CA THR A 125 16.78 -58.01 21.22
C THR A 125 15.78 -58.86 22.02
N LYS A 126 16.27 -59.64 22.99
CA LYS A 126 15.43 -60.47 23.89
C LYS A 126 14.49 -59.66 24.80
N ASN A 127 14.58 -58.33 24.77
CA ASN A 127 13.83 -57.39 25.62
C ASN A 127 12.68 -56.69 24.86
N GLY A 128 12.45 -57.05 23.59
CA GLY A 128 11.29 -56.61 22.81
C GLY A 128 11.49 -55.40 21.89
N GLN A 129 12.36 -54.46 22.25
CA GLN A 129 12.64 -53.25 21.45
C GLN A 129 13.33 -53.55 20.11
N LYS A 130 13.16 -52.61 19.16
CA LYS A 130 13.78 -52.58 17.82
C LYS A 130 14.49 -51.24 17.61
N TYR A 131 15.63 -51.26 16.92
CA TYR A 131 16.35 -50.07 16.45
C TYR A 131 16.92 -50.33 15.03
N VAL A 132 17.25 -49.25 14.31
CA VAL A 132 17.89 -49.26 12.98
C VAL A 132 18.99 -48.19 12.97
N PHE A 133 20.14 -48.49 12.36
CA PHE A 133 21.32 -47.62 12.28
C PHE A 133 22.00 -47.73 10.91
N ASN A 134 22.77 -46.72 10.52
CA ASN A 134 23.86 -46.81 9.51
C ASN A 134 24.78 -45.57 9.60
N GLY A 135 26.11 -45.75 9.52
CA GLY A 135 27.08 -44.65 9.41
C GLY A 135 28.40 -44.85 10.19
N PRO A 136 29.58 -44.95 9.54
CA PRO A 136 30.89 -45.08 10.19
C PRO A 136 31.62 -43.73 10.41
N PRO A 137 32.69 -43.68 11.25
CA PRO A 137 33.26 -42.42 11.76
C PRO A 137 34.34 -41.78 10.87
N SER A 138 34.52 -40.46 11.03
CA SER A 138 35.63 -39.69 10.44
C SER A 138 36.69 -39.33 11.49
N GLY A 139 37.97 -39.47 11.13
CA GLY A 139 39.12 -39.08 11.94
C GLY A 139 40.15 -38.32 11.11
N VAL A 140 40.87 -37.37 11.71
CA VAL A 140 41.74 -36.41 11.00
C VAL A 140 43.22 -36.72 11.23
N TYR A 141 44.01 -36.66 10.15
CA TYR A 141 45.48 -36.61 10.21
C TYR A 141 46.00 -35.49 9.30
N VAL A 142 47.00 -34.73 9.78
CA VAL A 142 47.64 -33.62 9.06
C VAL A 142 49.10 -33.95 8.79
N SER A 143 49.60 -33.68 7.59
CA SER A 143 51.00 -33.94 7.20
C SER A 143 51.86 -32.67 7.23
N LYS A 144 53.18 -32.84 7.38
CA LYS A 144 54.14 -31.75 7.69
C LYS A 144 54.34 -30.70 6.59
N ALA A 145 53.74 -30.85 5.40
CA ALA A 145 53.91 -29.92 4.29
C ALA A 145 53.37 -28.50 4.58
N CYS A 146 52.27 -28.39 5.36
CA CYS A 146 51.60 -27.10 5.58
C CYS A 146 52.43 -26.09 6.40
N LEU A 147 53.31 -26.55 7.28
CA LEU A 147 54.07 -25.68 8.19
C LEU A 147 55.12 -24.81 7.49
N ILE A 148 55.71 -25.30 6.39
CA ILE A 148 56.74 -24.56 5.65
C ILE A 148 56.12 -23.42 4.84
N ILE A 149 54.92 -23.63 4.28
CA ILE A 149 54.18 -22.62 3.51
C ILE A 149 53.71 -21.48 4.42
N ALA A 150 53.18 -21.80 5.61
CA ALA A 150 52.71 -20.80 6.58
C ALA A 150 53.83 -19.83 7.05
N ALA A 151 55.06 -20.32 7.21
CA ALA A 151 56.21 -19.50 7.60
C ALA A 151 56.67 -18.53 6.50
N PHE A 152 56.48 -18.86 5.22
CA PHE A 152 56.88 -17.98 4.11
C PHE A 152 55.85 -16.86 3.88
N ILE A 153 54.57 -17.15 4.04
CA ILE A 153 53.46 -16.19 3.89
C ILE A 153 53.52 -15.09 4.98
N THR A 154 53.84 -15.44 6.22
CA THR A 154 53.87 -14.47 7.33
C THR A 154 54.99 -13.43 7.20
N VAL A 155 56.17 -13.81 6.67
CA VAL A 155 57.27 -12.86 6.40
C VAL A 155 56.90 -11.89 5.27
N LEU A 156 56.26 -12.39 4.20
CA LEU A 156 55.74 -11.56 3.10
C LEU A 156 54.67 -10.57 3.58
N ALA A 157 53.73 -11.01 4.41
CA ALA A 157 52.69 -10.16 4.98
C ALA A 157 53.25 -9.04 5.87
N LEU A 158 54.29 -9.31 6.66
CA LEU A 158 54.89 -8.31 7.54
C LEU A 158 55.54 -7.16 6.75
N LEU A 159 56.27 -7.49 5.67
CA LEU A 159 56.87 -6.50 4.77
C LEU A 159 55.81 -5.66 4.04
N PHE A 160 54.72 -6.29 3.60
CA PHE A 160 53.60 -5.60 2.96
C PHE A 160 52.88 -4.63 3.91
N THR A 161 52.72 -5.02 5.18
CA THR A 161 52.09 -4.19 6.22
C THR A 161 52.90 -2.91 6.47
N ILE A 162 54.23 -3.02 6.57
CA ILE A 162 55.13 -1.86 6.74
C ILE A 162 55.02 -0.89 5.55
N ALA A 163 54.97 -1.42 4.32
CA ALA A 163 54.80 -0.59 3.11
C ALA A 163 53.43 0.12 3.06
N ILE A 164 52.35 -0.57 3.45
CA ILE A 164 51.00 0.01 3.51
C ILE A 164 50.91 1.11 4.58
N THR A 165 51.47 0.90 5.78
CA THR A 165 51.48 1.91 6.85
C THR A 165 52.19 3.20 6.44
N TYR A 166 53.24 3.10 5.61
CA TYR A 166 53.95 4.26 5.07
C TYR A 166 53.11 5.09 4.08
N PHE A 167 52.23 4.46 3.28
CA PHE A 167 51.40 5.17 2.29
C PHE A 167 50.02 5.62 2.80
N VAL A 168 49.37 4.85 3.68
CA VAL A 168 48.00 5.13 4.15
C VAL A 168 47.92 6.35 5.08
N THR A 169 49.02 6.79 5.67
CA THR A 169 49.07 7.99 6.53
C THR A 169 48.85 9.32 5.80
N ARG A 170 48.82 9.35 4.45
CA ARG A 170 48.89 10.63 3.72
C ARG A 170 47.57 11.25 3.26
N GLN A 171 46.67 10.51 2.61
CA GLN A 171 45.41 11.05 2.07
C GLN A 171 44.28 10.02 2.03
N GLY A 172 43.10 10.40 2.54
CA GLY A 172 41.85 9.65 2.35
C GLY A 172 40.63 10.57 2.41
N LEU A 173 39.53 10.18 1.74
CA LEU A 173 38.15 10.68 1.89
C LEU A 173 37.19 9.85 1.01
N ASN A 174 35.90 9.69 1.40
CA ASN A 174 34.92 8.82 0.68
C ASN A 174 33.41 9.06 1.11
N PRO A 175 32.35 8.86 0.26
CA PRO A 175 30.86 8.73 0.63
C PRO A 175 30.04 7.45 0.08
N LYS A 176 28.73 7.43 -0.33
CA LYS A 176 27.45 7.10 0.42
C LYS A 176 26.11 6.60 -0.33
N GLU A 177 25.30 5.63 0.19
CA GLU A 177 23.82 5.14 0.05
C GLU A 177 22.99 4.84 -1.31
N VAL A 178 21.64 4.46 -1.52
CA VAL A 178 20.30 5.21 -1.37
C VAL A 178 18.86 4.91 -2.09
N THR A 179 17.65 5.37 -1.59
CA THR A 179 16.29 5.75 -2.25
C THR A 179 14.92 4.89 -2.28
N PRO A 180 13.66 5.38 -1.95
CA PRO A 180 12.29 4.70 -2.07
C PRO A 180 10.96 5.54 -2.49
N PRO A 181 9.70 4.95 -2.63
CA PRO A 181 8.36 5.63 -2.92
C PRO A 181 7.02 5.49 -2.01
N SER A 182 5.84 4.95 -2.47
CA SER A 182 4.41 5.35 -2.09
C SER A 182 3.28 4.31 -1.68
N CYS A 183 2.35 4.70 -0.77
CA CYS A 183 0.94 4.25 -0.45
C CYS A 183 0.55 2.88 0.23
N ILE A 184 -0.69 2.82 0.78
CA ILE A 184 -1.12 2.07 2.00
C ILE A 184 -1.23 0.52 1.88
N THR A 185 -0.14 -0.15 1.53
CA THR A 185 0.36 -1.17 2.48
C THR A 185 1.30 -0.47 3.47
N ALA A 186 1.66 -1.12 4.57
CA ALA A 186 2.41 -0.47 5.65
C ALA A 186 3.93 -0.33 5.38
N ASP A 187 4.35 0.04 4.16
CA ASP A 187 5.77 0.17 3.82
C ASP A 187 6.05 1.22 2.72
N HIS A 188 5.44 2.43 2.82
CA HIS A 188 5.82 3.63 2.03
C HIS A 188 5.32 5.00 2.58
N PRO A 189 6.18 6.05 2.64
CA PRO A 189 5.81 7.40 3.10
C PRO A 189 5.80 8.50 2.01
N ASP A 190 4.69 9.26 1.88
CA ASP A 190 4.61 10.48 1.05
C ASP A 190 3.74 11.62 1.74
N VAL A 191 4.33 12.76 2.19
CA VAL A 191 3.96 14.22 1.93
C VAL A 191 3.14 15.17 2.97
N ASN A 192 1.95 15.83 2.72
CA ASN A 192 0.95 16.84 3.38
C ASN A 192 0.92 17.23 4.90
N ALA A 193 0.74 18.47 5.42
CA ALA A 193 0.87 19.92 5.03
C ALA A 193 0.80 20.87 6.30
N THR A 194 -0.09 21.90 6.31
CA THR A 194 -0.52 22.91 7.36
C THR A 194 0.14 24.33 7.35
N PRO A 195 -0.43 25.38 8.03
CA PRO A 195 -1.81 25.92 7.91
C PRO A 195 -1.91 27.48 7.94
N ILE A 196 -3.09 28.08 7.67
CA ILE A 196 -3.43 29.50 7.97
C ILE A 196 -4.87 29.64 8.55
N GLN A 197 -5.14 30.67 9.38
CA GLN A 197 -6.42 30.90 10.08
C GLN A 197 -7.24 32.14 9.64
N THR A 198 -8.55 31.94 9.52
CA THR A 198 -9.71 32.83 9.81
C THR A 198 -9.62 34.37 9.61
N ALA A 199 -10.44 34.90 8.69
CA ALA A 199 -11.44 35.97 8.96
C ALA A 199 -12.36 36.23 7.74
N GLY A 200 -13.61 36.67 7.98
CA GLY A 200 -14.49 37.28 6.97
C GLY A 200 -15.72 36.48 6.54
N TRP A 201 -16.93 37.02 6.79
CA TRP A 201 -18.19 36.50 6.24
C TRP A 201 -18.54 37.21 4.92
N VAL A 202 -18.99 36.44 3.92
CA VAL A 202 -19.92 36.91 2.88
C VAL A 202 -20.93 35.78 2.60
N SER A 203 -22.22 36.10 2.56
CA SER A 203 -23.29 35.18 2.15
C SER A 203 -24.32 35.94 1.31
N MET A 204 -24.63 35.40 0.12
CA MET A 204 -25.68 35.79 -0.82
C MET A 204 -25.72 34.70 -1.92
N ASN A 205 -26.85 34.25 -2.48
CA ASN A 205 -28.19 34.82 -2.48
C ASN A 205 -29.31 33.78 -2.24
N SER A 206 -30.37 34.18 -1.55
CA SER A 206 -31.77 33.72 -1.80
C SER A 206 -32.76 34.74 -1.19
N PRO A 207 -33.73 35.27 -1.96
CA PRO A 207 -34.65 36.33 -1.50
C PRO A 207 -35.92 35.81 -0.77
N PRO A 208 -36.71 36.70 -0.10
CA PRO A 208 -37.47 36.38 1.13
C PRO A 208 -38.98 36.77 0.99
N PRO A 209 -39.74 37.32 1.99
CA PRO A 209 -39.66 37.36 3.47
C PRO A 209 -40.99 37.05 4.22
N LEU A 210 -40.99 37.09 5.58
CA LEU A 210 -41.89 37.95 6.39
C LEU A 210 -41.61 37.89 7.93
N GLN A 211 -41.43 39.08 8.55
CA GLN A 211 -41.77 39.58 9.92
C GLN A 211 -41.78 38.66 11.19
N ALA A 212 -41.52 39.13 12.43
CA ALA A 212 -40.88 40.35 12.98
C ALA A 212 -40.72 40.28 14.54
N ALA A 213 -40.07 41.28 15.14
CA ALA A 213 -40.15 41.75 16.54
C ALA A 213 -39.40 41.00 17.69
N THR A 214 -38.20 41.52 18.01
CA THR A 214 -37.53 41.57 19.35
C THR A 214 -38.12 42.74 20.21
N PRO A 215 -37.61 43.19 21.40
CA PRO A 215 -36.33 42.89 22.10
C PRO A 215 -36.27 42.88 23.68
N THR A 216 -35.29 42.13 24.25
CA THR A 216 -34.42 42.53 25.42
C THR A 216 -35.02 42.65 26.87
N PRO A 217 -34.22 42.88 27.95
CA PRO A 217 -33.14 42.00 28.46
C PRO A 217 -32.92 41.95 30.02
N MET A 218 -31.84 41.25 30.42
CA MET A 218 -30.89 41.52 31.54
C MET A 218 -31.07 41.00 32.98
N ALA A 219 -29.89 40.66 33.54
CA ALA A 219 -29.41 40.75 34.94
C ALA A 219 -29.70 39.62 35.97
N SER A 220 -28.66 38.84 36.26
CA SER A 220 -28.40 38.15 37.54
C SER A 220 -27.97 39.17 38.63
N PRO A 221 -27.97 38.85 39.95
CA PRO A 221 -26.98 37.93 40.53
C PRO A 221 -27.46 37.02 41.70
N THR A 222 -26.49 36.30 42.25
CA THR A 222 -26.47 35.34 43.40
C THR A 222 -26.53 36.02 44.80
N PRO A 223 -26.41 35.30 45.94
CA PRO A 223 -27.00 34.02 46.38
C PRO A 223 -27.57 34.09 47.84
N THR A 224 -28.13 33.00 48.42
CA THR A 224 -27.78 32.42 49.77
C THR A 224 -28.82 31.44 50.36
N ASN A 225 -28.32 30.52 51.20
CA ASN A 225 -28.90 29.88 52.41
C ASN A 225 -30.20 29.04 52.40
N THR A 226 -30.03 27.78 52.81
CA THR A 226 -30.94 26.86 53.54
C THR A 226 -31.41 27.46 54.90
N PRO A 227 -32.53 27.02 55.55
CA PRO A 227 -32.77 25.61 55.92
C PRO A 227 -34.22 25.04 56.03
N THR A 228 -34.28 23.70 55.98
CA THR A 228 -35.10 22.72 56.75
C THR A 228 -36.45 23.11 57.39
N VAL A 229 -37.54 22.37 57.09
CA VAL A 229 -38.27 21.48 58.05
C VAL A 229 -39.44 20.69 57.41
N THR A 230 -39.38 19.38 57.65
CA THR A 230 -40.36 18.28 57.66
C THR A 230 -41.88 18.55 57.61
N THR A 231 -42.60 17.80 56.75
CA THR A 231 -43.83 17.06 57.14
C THR A 231 -44.05 15.83 56.22
N THR A 232 -44.76 14.81 56.71
CA THR A 232 -44.96 13.50 56.03
C THR A 232 -46.45 13.18 55.84
N LEU A 233 -46.82 12.44 54.77
CA LEU A 233 -47.73 11.27 54.80
C LEU A 233 -48.05 10.65 53.41
N ALA A 234 -47.86 9.32 53.32
CA ALA A 234 -48.57 8.30 52.50
C ALA A 234 -48.94 8.51 51.01
N MET A 235 -48.19 7.79 50.13
CA MET A 235 -48.62 6.72 49.18
C MET A 235 -49.93 6.87 48.34
N PRO A 236 -49.93 6.49 47.04
CA PRO A 236 -49.70 5.10 46.59
C PRO A 236 -48.66 4.91 45.46
N ALA A 237 -48.48 3.65 45.02
CA ALA A 237 -47.33 3.18 44.23
C ALA A 237 -47.60 3.00 42.72
N SER A 238 -46.51 2.95 41.92
CA SER A 238 -46.52 2.49 40.52
C SER A 238 -45.22 1.77 40.14
N SER A 239 -45.29 0.44 40.05
CA SER A 239 -44.38 -0.48 39.31
C SER A 239 -42.91 -0.07 39.12
N GLU A 240 -42.01 -0.62 39.94
CA GLU A 240 -40.62 -0.83 39.52
C GLU A 240 -40.54 -1.94 38.47
N LYS A 241 -39.60 -1.82 37.52
CA LYS A 241 -39.20 -2.95 36.66
C LYS A 241 -38.11 -3.76 37.40
N PRO A 242 -38.09 -5.10 37.30
CA PRO A 242 -37.01 -5.89 37.89
C PRO A 242 -35.69 -5.58 37.21
N GLU A 243 -34.71 -5.12 37.99
CA GLU A 243 -33.32 -4.95 37.55
C GLU A 243 -32.65 -6.33 37.51
N ILE A 244 -32.40 -6.85 36.31
CA ILE A 244 -31.78 -8.17 36.12
C ILE A 244 -30.27 -8.03 36.38
N ARG A 245 -29.86 -8.31 37.62
CA ARG A 245 -28.46 -8.62 37.92
C ARG A 245 -28.10 -9.99 37.35
N MET A 246 -27.30 -10.01 36.29
CA MET A 246 -26.48 -11.18 35.99
C MET A 246 -25.51 -11.42 37.17
N VAL A 247 -25.28 -12.69 37.49
CA VAL A 247 -24.31 -13.10 38.51
C VAL A 247 -23.09 -13.58 37.76
N ASP A 248 -22.15 -12.66 37.48
CA ASP A 248 -20.90 -13.01 36.82
C ASP A 248 -20.10 -14.00 37.69
N PRO A 249 -19.61 -15.12 37.13
CA PRO A 249 -18.67 -15.98 37.82
C PRO A 249 -17.39 -15.19 38.12
N LYS A 250 -16.84 -15.36 39.33
CA LYS A 250 -15.65 -14.63 39.75
C LYS A 250 -14.41 -15.17 39.07
N VAL A 251 -13.97 -14.49 38.00
CA VAL A 251 -12.59 -14.57 37.51
C VAL A 251 -11.65 -14.36 38.70
N GLY A 252 -10.73 -15.30 38.91
CA GLY A 252 -9.91 -15.39 40.12
C GLY A 252 -8.95 -14.22 40.29
N ASP A 253 -8.44 -14.05 41.51
CA ASP A 253 -7.25 -13.24 41.73
C ASP A 253 -6.03 -14.03 41.21
N ILE A 254 -5.30 -13.48 40.23
CA ILE A 254 -4.12 -14.12 39.64
C ILE A 254 -3.15 -14.55 40.77
N PRO A 255 -2.83 -15.86 40.90
CA PRO A 255 -1.93 -16.32 41.95
C PRO A 255 -0.52 -15.76 41.72
N VAL A 256 0.14 -15.34 42.81
CA VAL A 256 1.51 -14.83 42.74
C VAL A 256 2.47 -16.01 42.59
N VAL A 257 2.70 -16.41 41.33
CA VAL A 257 3.75 -17.35 40.96
C VAL A 257 5.10 -16.64 41.12
N GLU A 258 5.87 -17.01 42.14
CA GLU A 258 7.29 -16.64 42.18
C GLU A 258 8.02 -17.31 41.00
N PRO A 259 8.94 -16.61 40.31
CA PRO A 259 9.60 -17.15 39.13
C PRO A 259 10.50 -18.32 39.52
N ALA A 260 10.02 -19.54 39.27
CA ALA A 260 10.81 -20.75 39.43
C ALA A 260 12.01 -20.69 38.48
N ALA A 261 13.22 -20.80 39.03
CA ALA A 261 14.47 -20.82 38.27
C ALA A 261 14.68 -22.18 37.59
N GLY A 262 13.81 -22.51 36.63
CA GLY A 262 14.00 -23.57 35.65
C GLY A 262 14.40 -22.97 34.31
N GLU A 263 15.38 -23.57 33.66
CA GLU A 263 15.73 -23.21 32.28
C GLU A 263 14.55 -23.58 31.37
N VAL A 264 14.02 -22.60 30.63
CA VAL A 264 13.09 -22.89 29.53
C VAL A 264 13.92 -23.53 28.42
N GLU A 265 13.84 -24.86 28.30
CA GLU A 265 14.51 -25.58 27.20
C GLU A 265 14.07 -24.99 25.86
N ASP A 266 15.05 -24.57 25.05
CA ASP A 266 14.85 -24.00 23.72
C ASP A 266 14.41 -25.09 22.73
N ASN A 267 13.15 -25.50 22.86
CA ASN A 267 12.55 -26.59 22.12
C ASN A 267 12.23 -26.17 20.69
N THR A 268 13.26 -26.28 19.84
CA THR A 268 13.20 -26.52 18.39
C THR A 268 12.11 -25.74 17.64
N THR A 269 12.47 -24.55 17.13
CA THR A 269 11.77 -23.74 16.11
C THR A 269 10.45 -24.34 15.58
N LYS A 270 9.36 -24.13 16.32
CA LYS A 270 8.00 -24.54 15.91
C LYS A 270 7.68 -23.98 14.51
N PRO A 271 6.94 -24.70 13.67
CA PRO A 271 6.62 -24.24 12.33
C PRO A 271 5.82 -22.92 12.38
N ILE A 272 6.34 -21.91 11.68
CA ILE A 272 5.74 -20.57 11.54
C ILE A 272 4.40 -20.67 10.80
N ASN A 273 4.32 -21.55 9.80
CA ASN A 273 3.07 -21.88 9.14
C ASN A 273 2.32 -22.99 9.88
N ARG A 274 1.06 -22.74 10.25
CA ARG A 274 0.18 -23.68 10.96
C ARG A 274 -1.12 -23.90 10.18
N PRO A 275 -1.61 -25.14 10.02
CA PRO A 275 -2.94 -25.39 9.46
C PRO A 275 -4.04 -24.81 10.36
N LEU A 276 -4.97 -24.06 9.77
CA LEU A 276 -6.16 -23.57 10.44
C LEU A 276 -7.25 -24.65 10.34
N LYS A 277 -7.53 -25.32 11.46
CA LYS A 277 -8.58 -26.33 11.57
C LYS A 277 -9.83 -25.69 12.16
N LEU A 278 -10.94 -25.74 11.42
CA LEU A 278 -12.23 -25.25 11.89
C LEU A 278 -12.88 -26.32 12.79
N TYR A 279 -12.80 -26.13 14.10
CA TYR A 279 -13.56 -26.90 15.08
C TYR A 279 -14.95 -26.27 15.24
N GLU A 280 -15.99 -27.12 15.25
CA GLU A 280 -17.40 -26.72 15.25
C GLU A 280 -18.19 -27.51 16.30
N GLY A 281 -19.46 -27.12 16.53
CA GLY A 281 -20.32 -27.74 17.55
C GLY A 281 -20.34 -27.02 18.90
N TRP A 282 -19.49 -26.00 19.07
CA TRP A 282 -19.45 -25.09 20.22
C TRP A 282 -19.28 -23.64 19.75
N ARG A 283 -19.85 -22.67 20.47
CA ARG A 283 -19.69 -21.24 20.21
C ARG A 283 -19.49 -20.43 21.49
N PRO A 284 -18.58 -19.44 21.52
CA PRO A 284 -18.46 -18.53 22.65
C PRO A 284 -19.64 -17.55 22.68
N LEU A 285 -20.08 -17.17 23.88
CA LEU A 285 -21.07 -16.13 24.13
C LEU A 285 -20.41 -14.90 24.78
N HIS A 286 -19.59 -15.13 25.81
CA HIS A 286 -18.94 -14.09 26.61
C HIS A 286 -17.53 -14.53 27.05
N TYR A 287 -16.57 -13.61 27.06
CA TYR A 287 -15.24 -13.77 27.65
C TYR A 287 -15.03 -12.78 28.80
N SER A 288 -14.82 -13.27 30.02
CA SER A 288 -14.43 -12.48 31.18
C SER A 288 -12.93 -12.64 31.41
N LEU A 289 -12.16 -11.60 31.14
CA LEU A 289 -10.72 -11.69 30.89
C LEU A 289 -9.92 -10.74 31.80
N LEU A 290 -9.11 -11.31 32.69
CA LEU A 290 -8.19 -10.59 33.59
C LEU A 290 -6.75 -10.78 33.11
N ILE A 291 -6.03 -9.69 32.85
CA ILE A 291 -4.67 -9.71 32.28
C ILE A 291 -3.73 -8.88 33.15
N GLU A 292 -2.53 -9.41 33.41
CA GLU A 292 -1.42 -8.74 34.08
C GLU A 292 -0.14 -8.80 33.24
N PRO A 293 0.06 -7.83 32.33
CA PRO A 293 1.21 -7.83 31.43
C PRO A 293 2.44 -7.13 32.06
N SER A 294 3.61 -7.77 31.97
CA SER A 294 4.85 -7.33 32.63
C SER A 294 6.01 -7.14 31.64
N VAL A 295 6.45 -5.89 31.50
CA VAL A 295 7.65 -5.52 30.72
C VAL A 295 8.92 -6.21 31.24
N ALA A 296 9.05 -6.30 32.56
CA ALA A 296 10.27 -6.71 33.25
C ALA A 296 10.53 -8.23 33.19
N THR A 297 9.47 -9.03 33.19
CA THR A 297 9.56 -10.50 33.01
C THR A 297 9.30 -10.93 31.57
N SER A 298 8.87 -10.02 30.68
CA SER A 298 8.45 -10.33 29.29
C SER A 298 7.32 -11.37 29.22
N ILE A 299 6.47 -11.37 30.24
CA ILE A 299 5.40 -12.36 30.46
C ILE A 299 4.11 -11.60 30.81
N SER A 300 2.97 -12.14 30.40
CA SER A 300 1.65 -11.68 30.79
C SER A 300 0.85 -12.82 31.42
N ASN A 301 0.63 -12.72 32.72
CA ASN A 301 -0.24 -13.65 33.45
C ASN A 301 -1.70 -13.28 33.20
N GLY A 302 -2.61 -14.23 33.32
CA GLY A 302 -4.04 -13.94 33.24
C GLY A 302 -4.93 -15.04 33.79
N SER A 303 -6.20 -14.69 33.93
CA SER A 303 -7.29 -15.58 34.30
C SER A 303 -8.47 -15.30 33.38
N LEU A 304 -9.11 -16.36 32.89
CA LEU A 304 -10.15 -16.31 31.86
C LEU A 304 -11.34 -17.18 32.27
N THR A 305 -12.53 -16.65 32.08
CA THR A 305 -13.77 -17.45 32.02
C THR A 305 -14.47 -17.22 30.69
N ILE A 306 -14.77 -18.28 29.94
CA ILE A 306 -15.56 -18.24 28.71
C ILE A 306 -16.93 -18.87 28.99
N GLU A 307 -18.02 -18.16 28.69
CA GLU A 307 -19.34 -18.78 28.52
C GLU A 307 -19.42 -19.36 27.11
N ILE A 308 -19.68 -20.67 27.01
CA ILE A 308 -19.70 -21.43 25.75
C ILE A 308 -21.03 -22.19 25.67
N GLU A 309 -21.69 -22.11 24.51
CA GLU A 309 -22.94 -22.83 24.21
C GLU A 309 -22.69 -23.89 23.13
N ARG A 310 -23.34 -25.05 23.24
CA ARG A 310 -23.28 -26.09 22.22
C ARG A 310 -24.08 -25.67 20.98
N ASP A 311 -23.45 -25.67 19.81
CA ASP A 311 -24.10 -25.34 18.53
C ASP A 311 -24.42 -26.60 17.71
N VAL A 312 -25.58 -27.21 18.02
CA VAL A 312 -26.10 -28.36 17.28
C VAL A 312 -26.64 -28.03 15.88
N SER A 313 -26.61 -26.75 15.45
CA SER A 313 -27.04 -26.36 14.11
C SER A 313 -25.95 -26.57 13.05
N LYS A 314 -24.67 -26.45 13.46
CA LYS A 314 -23.52 -26.77 12.61
C LYS A 314 -23.13 -28.25 12.63
N VAL A 315 -23.14 -28.90 13.80
CA VAL A 315 -22.65 -30.28 13.98
C VAL A 315 -23.55 -31.08 14.94
N THR A 316 -23.95 -32.28 14.53
CA THR A 316 -24.82 -33.17 15.32
C THR A 316 -24.07 -34.21 16.16
N SER A 317 -22.78 -34.43 15.89
CA SER A 317 -21.92 -35.30 16.69
C SER A 317 -21.51 -34.64 18.03
N TRP A 318 -20.70 -35.34 18.82
CA TRP A 318 -20.18 -34.85 20.09
C TRP A 318 -18.70 -34.53 19.95
N GLU A 319 -18.41 -33.26 19.66
CA GLU A 319 -17.06 -32.74 19.50
C GLU A 319 -16.53 -32.18 20.83
N PRO A 320 -15.21 -32.24 21.07
CA PRO A 320 -14.59 -31.57 22.20
C PRO A 320 -14.66 -30.04 22.05
N ILE A 321 -14.50 -29.32 23.17
CA ILE A 321 -14.22 -27.88 23.13
C ILE A 321 -12.74 -27.73 22.76
N VAL A 322 -12.43 -26.88 21.78
CA VAL A 322 -11.06 -26.63 21.32
C VAL A 322 -10.79 -25.14 21.27
N LEU A 323 -9.71 -24.70 21.91
CA LEU A 323 -9.22 -23.32 21.88
C LEU A 323 -7.91 -23.24 21.11
N ASP A 324 -7.72 -22.18 20.34
CA ASP A 324 -6.45 -21.82 19.71
C ASP A 324 -5.46 -21.28 20.75
N VAL A 325 -4.19 -21.70 20.66
CA VAL A 325 -3.10 -21.21 21.51
C VAL A 325 -1.77 -21.07 20.75
N HIS A 326 -0.93 -20.13 21.16
CA HIS A 326 0.42 -19.97 20.62
C HIS A 326 1.41 -19.57 21.73
N ASN A 327 2.18 -20.55 22.23
CA ASN A 327 3.13 -20.37 23.34
C ASN A 327 2.48 -19.76 24.60
N VAL A 328 1.26 -20.20 24.88
CA VAL A 328 0.51 -19.91 26.11
C VAL A 328 0.49 -21.19 26.96
N SER A 329 0.85 -21.07 28.23
CA SER A 329 0.74 -22.15 29.22
C SER A 329 -0.57 -21.98 30.01
N ILE A 330 -1.34 -23.05 30.13
CA ILE A 330 -2.65 -23.09 30.81
C ILE A 330 -2.56 -23.89 32.13
N SER A 331 -3.31 -23.47 33.14
CA SER A 331 -3.46 -24.16 34.42
C SER A 331 -4.86 -23.90 35.04
N ASN A 332 -5.14 -24.52 36.19
CA ASN A 332 -6.35 -24.28 37.02
C ASN A 332 -7.69 -24.38 36.26
N VAL A 333 -7.77 -25.29 35.27
CA VAL A 333 -8.98 -25.49 34.45
C VAL A 333 -10.14 -26.02 35.30
N ARG A 334 -11.32 -25.42 35.15
CA ARG A 334 -12.63 -25.92 35.60
C ARG A 334 -13.64 -25.79 34.46
N VAL A 335 -14.55 -26.75 34.34
CA VAL A 335 -15.74 -26.64 33.49
C VAL A 335 -16.97 -26.74 34.37
N ILE A 336 -17.74 -25.66 34.46
CA ILE A 336 -18.94 -25.58 35.30
C ILE A 336 -20.15 -25.52 34.37
N ARG A 337 -21.22 -26.25 34.69
CA ARG A 337 -22.52 -26.10 34.00
C ARG A 337 -23.07 -24.69 34.24
N ALA A 338 -23.39 -23.95 33.19
CA ALA A 338 -24.04 -22.65 33.34
C ALA A 338 -25.53 -22.84 33.70
N LEU A 339 -26.05 -21.98 34.59
CA LEU A 339 -27.46 -21.97 34.95
C LEU A 339 -28.29 -21.29 33.85
N ALA A 340 -29.52 -21.79 33.64
CA ALA A 340 -30.43 -21.22 32.66
C ALA A 340 -30.98 -19.85 33.12
N ASP A 341 -31.15 -18.94 32.16
CA ASP A 341 -31.69 -17.59 32.36
C ASP A 341 -33.02 -17.60 33.15
N GLY A 342 -32.99 -17.09 34.38
CA GLY A 342 -34.16 -17.03 35.28
C GLY A 342 -34.15 -17.99 36.48
N ALA A 343 -33.13 -18.84 36.63
CA ALA A 343 -32.98 -19.74 37.79
C ALA A 343 -32.58 -19.01 39.09
N SER A 344 -33.49 -18.22 39.66
CA SER A 344 -33.22 -17.34 40.83
C SER A 344 -33.10 -18.05 42.18
N ASN A 345 -33.15 -19.39 42.23
CA ASN A 345 -32.87 -20.21 43.41
C ASN A 345 -31.54 -20.91 43.21
N ALA A 346 -30.55 -20.60 44.06
CA ALA A 346 -29.22 -21.19 43.97
C ALA A 346 -29.25 -22.69 44.29
N SER A 347 -28.98 -23.53 43.29
CA SER A 347 -28.51 -24.90 43.44
C SER A 347 -27.10 -24.99 42.85
N GLU A 348 -26.14 -25.26 43.73
CA GLU A 348 -24.71 -25.60 43.56
C GLU A 348 -24.08 -25.48 42.16
N GLU A 349 -22.93 -24.78 42.06
CA GLU A 349 -22.03 -24.83 40.89
C GLU A 349 -21.71 -26.29 40.55
N GLN A 350 -22.31 -26.84 39.50
CA GLN A 350 -21.99 -28.20 39.05
C GLN A 350 -20.73 -28.14 38.18
N ASP A 351 -19.57 -28.39 38.78
CA ASP A 351 -18.39 -28.85 38.04
C ASP A 351 -18.75 -30.12 37.24
N LEU A 352 -18.28 -30.18 36.00
CA LEU A 352 -18.49 -31.29 35.07
C LEU A 352 -17.20 -32.10 34.91
N ASP A 353 -17.31 -33.43 34.83
CA ASP A 353 -16.17 -34.29 34.50
C ASP A 353 -15.63 -33.98 33.10
N PHE A 354 -14.35 -33.64 33.02
CA PHE A 354 -13.62 -33.36 31.79
C PHE A 354 -12.21 -33.98 31.81
N ASP A 355 -11.65 -34.17 30.63
CA ASP A 355 -10.22 -34.44 30.40
C ASP A 355 -9.66 -33.36 29.48
N SER A 356 -8.40 -32.93 29.66
CA SER A 356 -7.84 -31.82 28.87
C SER A 356 -6.33 -31.90 28.68
N ASP A 357 -5.88 -31.69 27.44
CA ASP A 357 -4.47 -31.66 27.06
C ASP A 357 -4.26 -30.72 25.86
N TYR A 358 -3.01 -30.45 25.50
CA TYR A 358 -2.67 -29.76 24.25
C TYR A 358 -2.81 -30.68 23.04
N GLY A 359 -3.13 -30.11 21.88
CA GLY A 359 -3.09 -30.83 20.61
C GLY A 359 -1.68 -31.22 20.20
N GLU A 360 -1.56 -32.16 19.24
CA GLU A 360 -0.30 -32.78 18.77
C GLU A 360 0.83 -31.78 18.37
N ASP A 361 0.49 -30.54 18.06
CA ASP A 361 1.38 -29.46 17.64
C ASP A 361 1.57 -28.33 18.68
N ASN A 362 0.92 -28.42 19.84
CA ASN A 362 0.78 -27.34 20.82
C ASN A 362 0.25 -26.00 20.22
N ALA A 363 -0.59 -26.08 19.19
CA ALA A 363 -1.32 -24.94 18.63
C ALA A 363 -2.79 -24.88 19.08
N THR A 364 -3.28 -25.91 19.76
CA THR A 364 -4.63 -26.00 20.33
C THR A 364 -4.59 -26.55 21.76
N PHE A 365 -5.60 -26.21 22.56
CA PHE A 365 -5.92 -26.82 23.84
C PHE A 365 -7.30 -27.48 23.75
N VAL A 366 -7.39 -28.76 24.07
CA VAL A 366 -8.55 -29.62 23.78
C VAL A 366 -9.16 -30.09 25.10
N ILE A 367 -10.47 -29.93 25.24
CA ILE A 367 -11.24 -30.27 26.44
C ILE A 367 -12.35 -31.26 26.07
N ASN A 368 -12.19 -32.49 26.53
CA ASN A 368 -13.08 -33.62 26.28
C ASN A 368 -14.10 -33.72 27.41
N LEU A 369 -15.35 -33.34 27.12
CA LEU A 369 -16.47 -33.49 28.04
C LEU A 369 -17.12 -34.88 27.94
N SER A 370 -17.63 -35.38 29.08
CA SER A 370 -18.26 -36.70 29.14
C SER A 370 -19.36 -36.92 28.10
N LYS A 371 -19.28 -38.03 27.36
CA LYS A 371 -20.22 -38.38 26.28
C LYS A 371 -21.68 -38.56 26.75
N THR A 372 -21.94 -38.65 28.06
CA THR A 372 -23.31 -38.65 28.60
C THR A 372 -24.02 -37.32 28.35
N LEU A 373 -23.28 -36.20 28.30
CA LEU A 373 -23.78 -34.85 28.03
C LEU A 373 -24.18 -34.67 26.55
N ALA A 374 -23.83 -35.60 25.66
CA ALA A 374 -24.11 -35.51 24.22
C ALA A 374 -25.61 -35.51 23.86
N VAL A 375 -26.49 -35.87 24.80
CA VAL A 375 -27.96 -35.75 24.64
C VAL A 375 -28.48 -34.32 24.84
N GLU A 376 -27.68 -33.44 25.45
CA GLU A 376 -28.09 -32.09 25.81
C GLU A 376 -27.81 -31.11 24.65
N THR A 377 -28.86 -30.73 23.92
CA THR A 377 -28.76 -29.88 22.71
C THR A 377 -28.61 -28.38 23.01
N GLN A 378 -28.90 -27.96 24.24
CA GLN A 378 -28.82 -26.57 24.72
C GLN A 378 -27.84 -26.43 25.90
N LEU A 379 -26.83 -27.30 25.96
CA LEU A 379 -25.81 -27.26 27.01
C LEU A 379 -24.99 -25.96 26.92
N ARG A 380 -24.98 -25.19 28.02
CA ARG A 380 -24.05 -24.09 28.27
C ARG A 380 -23.07 -24.44 29.37
N VAL A 381 -21.83 -24.04 29.21
CA VAL A 381 -20.75 -24.22 30.18
C VAL A 381 -19.97 -22.93 30.40
N LEU A 382 -19.45 -22.77 31.61
CA LEU A 382 -18.46 -21.78 31.98
C LEU A 382 -17.11 -22.51 32.06
N LEU A 383 -16.26 -22.28 31.06
CA LEU A 383 -14.88 -22.75 31.04
C LEU A 383 -14.02 -21.70 31.74
N SER A 384 -13.51 -22.01 32.94
CA SER A 384 -12.57 -21.15 33.66
C SER A 384 -11.18 -21.73 33.64
N LEU A 385 -10.15 -20.91 33.44
CA LEU A 385 -8.74 -21.31 33.46
C LEU A 385 -7.83 -20.13 33.81
N ASP A 386 -6.64 -20.44 34.33
CA ASP A 386 -5.54 -19.48 34.43
C ASP A 386 -4.54 -19.72 33.28
N PHE A 387 -3.83 -18.67 32.86
CA PHE A 387 -2.87 -18.77 31.76
C PHE A 387 -1.66 -17.84 31.91
N VAL A 388 -0.59 -18.18 31.20
CA VAL A 388 0.66 -17.41 31.11
C VAL A 388 1.05 -17.30 29.64
N SER A 389 1.21 -16.06 29.17
CA SER A 389 1.53 -15.71 27.78
C SER A 389 2.83 -14.89 27.69
N GLN A 390 3.41 -14.77 26.49
CA GLN A 390 4.64 -14.01 26.26
C GLN A 390 4.33 -12.54 25.90
N VAL A 391 5.17 -11.60 26.36
CA VAL A 391 5.16 -10.19 25.93
C VAL A 391 6.35 -9.96 25.00
N THR A 392 6.09 -9.92 23.71
CA THR A 392 7.11 -9.92 22.64
C THR A 392 7.74 -8.55 22.39
N ASP A 393 8.84 -8.51 21.62
CA ASP A 393 9.39 -7.31 20.97
C ASP A 393 9.35 -7.42 19.42
N THR A 394 8.48 -8.30 18.90
CA THR A 394 8.23 -8.54 17.47
C THR A 394 6.94 -7.85 16.97
N LEU A 395 6.34 -7.00 17.80
CA LEU A 395 5.14 -6.20 17.54
C LEU A 395 3.84 -7.03 17.33
N GLN A 396 3.81 -8.31 17.73
CA GLN A 396 2.65 -9.22 17.56
C GLN A 396 2.17 -9.81 18.89
N GLY A 397 0.87 -10.10 18.97
CA GLY A 397 0.23 -10.58 20.21
C GLY A 397 0.17 -9.48 21.25
N ILE A 398 0.53 -9.80 22.50
CA ILE A 398 0.89 -8.78 23.50
C ILE A 398 2.36 -8.45 23.29
N TYR A 399 2.69 -7.17 23.11
CA TYR A 399 4.07 -6.76 22.86
C TYR A 399 4.46 -5.50 23.64
N LYS A 400 5.77 -5.30 23.81
CA LYS A 400 6.36 -4.11 24.43
C LYS A 400 7.16 -3.27 23.43
N THR A 401 7.08 -1.96 23.60
CA THR A 401 7.82 -0.92 22.87
C THR A 401 8.30 0.12 23.90
N SER A 402 9.31 0.92 23.55
CA SER A 402 9.82 1.97 24.43
C SER A 402 10.03 3.30 23.68
N TYR A 403 10.10 4.39 24.43
CA TYR A 403 10.46 5.70 23.89
C TYR A 403 11.30 6.48 24.90
N THR A 404 12.27 7.26 24.42
CA THR A 404 12.98 8.20 25.29
C THR A 404 12.05 9.35 25.67
N ASN A 405 11.79 9.56 26.96
CA ASN A 405 11.11 10.75 27.43
C ASN A 405 12.01 11.99 27.20
N PRO A 406 11.52 13.06 26.55
CA PRO A 406 12.35 14.20 26.18
C PRO A 406 12.78 15.06 27.37
N ASP A 407 12.05 15.04 28.48
CA ASP A 407 12.32 15.85 29.68
C ASP A 407 13.25 15.12 30.65
N THR A 408 12.97 13.84 30.93
CA THR A 408 13.73 13.04 31.91
C THR A 408 14.97 12.36 31.30
N LYS A 409 15.01 12.23 29.96
CA LYS A 409 16.00 11.44 29.19
C LYS A 409 16.02 9.94 29.50
N ASN A 410 15.11 9.46 30.33
CA ASN A 410 14.94 8.03 30.61
C ASN A 410 14.15 7.35 29.49
N GLU A 411 14.36 6.05 29.35
CA GLU A 411 13.47 5.18 28.58
C GLU A 411 12.15 4.97 29.35
N GLU A 412 11.03 5.24 28.69
CA GLU A 412 9.70 4.86 29.16
C GLU A 412 9.15 3.73 28.30
N TRP A 413 8.69 2.68 28.98
CA TRP A 413 8.13 1.49 28.35
C TRP A 413 6.61 1.60 28.19
N MET A 414 6.09 0.86 27.21
CA MET A 414 4.68 0.71 26.92
C MET A 414 4.39 -0.74 26.52
N ILE A 415 3.20 -1.21 26.86
CA ILE A 415 2.64 -2.47 26.36
C ILE A 415 1.45 -2.15 25.47
N SER A 416 1.37 -2.86 24.34
CA SER A 416 0.33 -2.74 23.32
C SER A 416 -0.09 -4.13 22.82
N THR A 417 -1.14 -4.18 22.00
CA THR A 417 -1.70 -5.40 21.41
C THR A 417 -1.83 -5.27 19.91
N GLN A 418 -1.42 -6.31 19.18
CA GLN A 418 -1.76 -6.48 17.76
C GLN A 418 -2.19 -7.93 17.54
N PHE A 419 -3.49 -8.15 17.41
CA PHE A 419 -4.10 -9.49 17.29
C PHE A 419 -4.57 -9.83 15.88
N SER A 420 -4.81 -8.84 15.02
CA SER A 420 -5.12 -9.09 13.61
C SER A 420 -3.89 -9.59 12.86
N PRO A 421 -4.00 -10.67 12.07
CA PRO A 421 -5.23 -11.42 11.81
C PRO A 421 -5.55 -12.54 12.81
N VAL A 422 -4.56 -13.33 13.25
CA VAL A 422 -4.76 -14.59 14.00
C VAL A 422 -3.77 -14.73 15.17
N ASP A 423 -3.55 -13.64 15.90
CA ASP A 423 -2.55 -13.53 16.95
C ASP A 423 -3.14 -13.23 18.35
N ALA A 424 -4.47 -13.18 18.50
CA ALA A 424 -5.11 -13.18 19.84
C ALA A 424 -4.78 -14.46 20.62
N ARG A 425 -4.64 -15.59 19.92
CA ARG A 425 -4.13 -16.87 20.45
C ARG A 425 -2.72 -16.80 21.09
N ARG A 426 -1.93 -15.75 20.84
CA ARG A 426 -0.65 -15.50 21.56
C ARG A 426 -0.89 -14.85 22.93
N ALA A 427 -2.02 -14.18 23.11
CA ALA A 427 -2.35 -13.40 24.30
C ALA A 427 -3.18 -14.19 25.31
N PHE A 428 -4.21 -14.92 24.86
CA PHE A 428 -5.06 -15.75 25.71
C PHE A 428 -5.68 -16.92 24.92
N PRO A 429 -6.01 -18.06 25.56
CA PRO A 429 -6.68 -19.17 24.89
C PRO A 429 -8.09 -18.76 24.44
N CYS A 430 -8.41 -18.91 23.16
CA CYS A 430 -9.69 -18.46 22.62
C CYS A 430 -10.12 -19.21 21.35
N PHE A 431 -11.37 -19.03 20.94
CA PHE A 431 -11.84 -19.41 19.61
C PHE A 431 -11.41 -18.32 18.62
N ASP A 432 -10.19 -18.41 18.07
CA ASP A 432 -9.54 -17.29 17.40
C ASP A 432 -9.91 -17.23 15.91
N ARG A 433 -11.21 -16.96 15.67
CA ARG A 433 -11.90 -17.01 14.38
C ARG A 433 -12.83 -15.80 14.19
N PRO A 434 -12.94 -15.22 12.97
CA PRO A 434 -13.80 -14.07 12.72
C PRO A 434 -15.31 -14.35 12.84
N ASP A 435 -15.79 -15.59 12.64
CA ASP A 435 -17.21 -15.96 12.82
C ASP A 435 -17.63 -16.18 14.27
N MET A 436 -16.69 -16.43 15.19
CA MET A 436 -16.98 -16.75 16.58
C MET A 436 -17.06 -15.49 17.47
N LYS A 437 -17.90 -14.55 17.07
CA LYS A 437 -18.13 -13.27 17.77
C LYS A 437 -18.72 -13.46 19.17
N ALA A 438 -18.13 -12.80 20.16
CA ALA A 438 -18.55 -12.82 21.55
C ALA A 438 -18.51 -11.42 22.20
N ASN A 439 -19.12 -11.29 23.37
CA ASN A 439 -18.94 -10.14 24.25
C ASN A 439 -17.66 -10.31 25.08
N PHE A 440 -16.96 -9.22 25.41
CA PHE A 440 -15.74 -9.24 26.22
C PHE A 440 -15.87 -8.28 27.42
N SER A 441 -15.60 -8.77 28.63
CA SER A 441 -15.44 -7.97 29.85
C SER A 441 -13.98 -8.01 30.29
N ILE A 442 -13.27 -6.89 30.13
CA ILE A 442 -11.81 -6.84 30.23
C ILE A 442 -11.38 -6.16 31.53
N SER A 443 -10.37 -6.71 32.19
CA SER A 443 -9.74 -6.17 33.40
C SER A 443 -8.23 -6.21 33.28
N ILE A 444 -7.56 -5.07 33.44
CA ILE A 444 -6.10 -4.95 33.29
C ILE A 444 -5.47 -4.61 34.64
N VAL A 445 -4.59 -5.50 35.13
CA VAL A 445 -3.75 -5.28 36.31
C VAL A 445 -2.41 -4.70 35.87
N ARG A 446 -2.11 -3.47 36.29
CA ARG A 446 -0.87 -2.76 35.95
C ARG A 446 -0.10 -2.30 37.20
N PRO A 447 1.24 -2.28 37.16
CA PRO A 447 2.04 -1.54 38.11
C PRO A 447 1.65 -0.05 38.17
N MET A 448 1.65 0.54 39.38
CA MET A 448 1.31 1.96 39.62
C MET A 448 2.25 2.96 38.92
N GLN A 449 3.38 2.51 38.39
CA GLN A 449 4.31 3.34 37.61
C GLN A 449 3.78 3.69 36.21
N PHE A 450 2.88 2.88 35.65
CA PHE A 450 2.17 3.18 34.41
C PHE A 450 0.91 3.96 34.75
N LYS A 451 0.77 5.17 34.22
CA LYS A 451 -0.33 6.09 34.58
C LYS A 451 -1.69 5.61 34.11
N MET A 452 -1.76 4.94 32.95
CA MET A 452 -3.03 4.49 32.35
C MET A 452 -3.03 3.02 31.90
N ALA A 453 -4.24 2.47 31.86
CA ALA A 453 -4.61 1.43 30.90
C ALA A 453 -5.80 1.91 30.05
N LEU A 454 -5.84 1.48 28.79
CA LEU A 454 -6.94 1.64 27.83
C LEU A 454 -7.37 0.27 27.30
N SER A 455 -8.62 0.15 26.84
CA SER A 455 -9.14 -1.01 26.09
C SER A 455 -10.25 -0.54 25.13
N ASN A 456 -10.90 -1.47 24.42
CA ASN A 456 -11.98 -1.20 23.46
C ASN A 456 -13.08 -0.25 23.98
N MET A 457 -13.51 -0.48 25.22
CA MET A 457 -14.61 0.21 25.89
C MET A 457 -14.13 1.26 26.91
N PRO A 458 -15.02 2.12 27.45
CA PRO A 458 -14.69 2.99 28.58
C PRO A 458 -14.27 2.20 29.82
N LYS A 459 -13.54 2.87 30.70
CA LYS A 459 -13.15 2.33 32.01
C LYS A 459 -14.31 2.52 32.99
N SER A 460 -14.86 1.42 33.50
CA SER A 460 -15.93 1.44 34.50
C SER A 460 -15.40 1.72 35.91
N GLY A 461 -14.13 1.37 36.20
CA GLY A 461 -13.50 1.68 37.48
C GLY A 461 -12.00 1.42 37.55
N SER A 462 -11.39 1.88 38.64
CA SER A 462 -10.01 1.60 39.02
C SER A 462 -9.95 1.27 40.51
N ARG A 463 -9.36 0.13 40.89
CA ARG A 463 -9.14 -0.25 42.29
C ARG A 463 -7.70 -0.66 42.56
N ARG A 464 -7.20 -0.40 43.78
CA ARG A 464 -5.92 -0.99 44.24
C ARG A 464 -6.12 -2.50 44.29
N PHE A 465 -5.25 -3.25 43.60
CA PHE A 465 -5.34 -4.70 43.53
C PHE A 465 -4.48 -5.34 44.63
N ARG A 466 -3.19 -5.03 44.61
CA ARG A 466 -2.22 -5.40 45.65
C ARG A 466 -1.17 -4.29 45.78
N ARG A 467 -0.21 -4.42 46.71
CA ARG A 467 0.83 -3.39 46.95
C ARG A 467 1.59 -3.07 45.66
N GLY A 468 1.46 -1.83 45.17
CA GLY A 468 2.11 -1.35 43.95
C GLY A 468 1.34 -1.60 42.64
N PHE A 469 0.14 -2.19 42.67
CA PHE A 469 -0.64 -2.54 41.48
C PHE A 469 -2.08 -1.98 41.54
N ILE A 470 -2.60 -1.58 40.38
CA ILE A 470 -3.99 -1.15 40.16
C ILE A 470 -4.63 -2.12 39.17
N ARG A 471 -5.87 -2.53 39.44
CA ARG A 471 -6.76 -3.16 38.47
C ARG A 471 -7.67 -2.07 37.90
N ASP A 472 -7.59 -1.86 36.60
CA ASP A 472 -8.55 -1.07 35.82
C ASP A 472 -9.56 -2.04 35.20
N ASP A 473 -10.85 -1.79 35.44
CA ASP A 473 -11.97 -2.58 34.91
C ASP A 473 -12.65 -1.77 33.78
N PHE A 474 -13.02 -2.44 32.69
CA PHE A 474 -13.66 -1.82 31.52
C PHE A 474 -15.11 -2.28 31.36
N GLU A 475 -15.93 -1.49 30.67
CA GLU A 475 -17.30 -1.88 30.29
C GLU A 475 -17.30 -3.05 29.28
N THR A 476 -18.34 -3.87 29.29
CA THR A 476 -18.46 -5.02 28.37
C THR A 476 -18.62 -4.55 26.91
N THR A 477 -17.88 -5.16 25.98
CA THR A 477 -17.97 -4.85 24.55
C THR A 477 -19.32 -5.28 23.94
N PRO A 478 -19.74 -4.70 22.80
CA PRO A 478 -20.64 -5.37 21.87
C PRO A 478 -20.07 -6.72 21.39
N LYS A 479 -20.90 -7.54 20.72
CA LYS A 479 -20.42 -8.80 20.11
C LYS A 479 -19.44 -8.51 18.97
N MET A 480 -18.22 -9.02 19.10
CA MET A 480 -17.11 -8.77 18.18
C MET A 480 -16.17 -9.99 18.07
N PRO A 481 -15.37 -10.12 17.00
CA PRO A 481 -14.35 -11.17 16.86
C PRO A 481 -13.13 -10.93 17.75
N THR A 482 -12.35 -12.00 18.02
CA THR A 482 -11.12 -11.98 18.85
C THR A 482 -10.07 -10.99 18.37
N TYR A 483 -9.88 -10.87 17.05
CA TYR A 483 -8.82 -10.05 16.45
C TYR A 483 -8.97 -8.54 16.71
N LEU A 484 -10.14 -8.08 17.16
CA LEU A 484 -10.42 -6.69 17.52
C LEU A 484 -10.27 -6.38 19.01
N VAL A 485 -10.00 -7.38 19.85
CA VAL A 485 -9.72 -7.16 21.28
C VAL A 485 -8.40 -6.40 21.40
N ALA A 486 -8.39 -5.29 22.14
CA ALA A 486 -7.19 -4.48 22.32
C ALA A 486 -7.06 -3.91 23.74
N PHE A 487 -5.83 -3.75 24.20
CA PHE A 487 -5.50 -2.98 25.39
C PHE A 487 -4.11 -2.38 25.32
N ILE A 488 -3.92 -1.25 26.02
CA ILE A 488 -2.65 -0.54 26.11
C ILE A 488 -2.36 -0.21 27.57
N VAL A 489 -1.11 -0.40 28.01
CA VAL A 489 -0.62 0.02 29.34
C VAL A 489 0.59 0.92 29.14
N SER A 490 0.51 2.19 29.58
CA SER A 490 1.48 3.22 29.20
C SER A 490 1.45 4.45 30.12
N ASN A 491 2.34 5.40 29.83
CA ASN A 491 2.47 6.72 30.46
C ASN A 491 2.07 7.89 29.57
N MET A 492 1.56 7.61 28.36
CA MET A 492 0.93 8.60 27.49
C MET A 492 -0.22 9.34 28.16
N VAL A 493 -0.59 10.47 27.57
CA VAL A 493 -1.63 11.38 28.05
C VAL A 493 -2.69 11.59 26.97
N ASP A 494 -3.88 11.96 27.40
CA ASP A 494 -4.95 12.44 26.52
C ASP A 494 -4.61 13.82 25.95
N SER A 495 -5.07 14.09 24.73
CA SER A 495 -4.98 15.40 24.09
C SER A 495 -5.95 16.43 24.69
N ARG A 496 -6.91 15.96 25.50
CA ARG A 496 -8.06 16.69 26.09
C ARG A 496 -9.07 17.17 25.04
N LEU A 497 -9.00 16.66 23.81
CA LEU A 497 -9.89 17.07 22.72
C LEU A 497 -11.33 16.59 22.95
N ALA A 498 -11.55 15.53 23.73
CA ALA A 498 -12.87 15.10 24.18
C ALA A 498 -13.64 16.16 24.97
N SER A 499 -12.97 17.19 25.52
CA SER A 499 -13.65 18.32 26.16
C SER A 499 -14.47 19.18 25.19
N GLN A 500 -14.18 19.10 23.89
CA GLN A 500 -14.91 19.78 22.82
C GLN A 500 -16.17 19.01 22.38
N ASP A 501 -16.31 17.75 22.80
CA ASP A 501 -17.39 16.82 22.42
C ASP A 501 -18.61 16.88 23.35
N SER A 502 -18.84 18.00 24.05
CA SER A 502 -19.90 18.11 25.05
C SER A 502 -21.32 17.98 24.45
N GLY A 503 -21.83 16.75 24.40
CA GLY A 503 -23.11 16.37 23.77
C GLY A 503 -22.99 15.52 22.50
N LEU A 504 -21.77 15.17 22.05
CA LEU A 504 -21.55 14.23 20.95
C LEU A 504 -21.36 12.79 21.44
N THR A 505 -21.67 11.82 20.60
CA THR A 505 -21.44 10.38 20.86
C THR A 505 -21.16 9.68 19.52
N PRO A 506 -20.12 8.83 19.42
CA PRO A 506 -19.03 8.61 20.39
C PRO A 506 -18.24 9.88 20.72
N ARG A 507 -17.76 9.95 21.96
CA ARG A 507 -16.67 10.85 22.40
C ARG A 507 -15.37 10.46 21.68
N VAL A 508 -14.59 11.41 21.20
CA VAL A 508 -13.30 11.17 20.54
C VAL A 508 -12.17 11.73 21.40
N GLU A 509 -11.16 10.92 21.67
CA GLU A 509 -9.94 11.36 22.36
C GLU A 509 -8.71 10.78 21.66
N ILE A 510 -7.59 11.50 21.71
CA ILE A 510 -6.34 11.09 21.08
C ILE A 510 -5.26 10.96 22.15
N TRP A 511 -4.65 9.79 22.24
CA TRP A 511 -3.67 9.45 23.26
C TRP A 511 -2.26 9.40 22.67
N THR A 512 -1.35 10.18 23.24
CA THR A 512 0.03 10.30 22.75
C THR A 512 1.01 10.66 23.86
N ARG A 513 2.32 10.65 23.55
CA ARG A 513 3.36 11.05 24.50
C ARG A 513 3.32 12.57 24.69
N PRO A 514 3.59 13.13 25.89
CA PRO A 514 3.24 14.52 26.23
C PRO A 514 3.70 15.61 25.24
N GLN A 515 4.88 15.44 24.63
CA GLN A 515 5.45 16.36 23.65
C GLN A 515 4.70 16.42 22.30
N PHE A 516 3.78 15.48 22.04
CA PHE A 516 3.06 15.34 20.77
C PHE A 516 1.58 15.75 20.83
N VAL A 517 1.08 16.17 21.99
CA VAL A 517 -0.32 16.61 22.15
C VAL A 517 -0.72 17.68 21.12
N GLY A 518 0.19 18.62 20.80
CA GLY A 518 -0.04 19.66 19.79
C GLY A 518 -0.15 19.15 18.35
N MET A 519 0.21 17.89 18.06
CA MET A 519 0.16 17.29 16.72
C MET A 519 -1.13 16.48 16.46
N THR A 520 -2.02 16.41 17.45
CA THR A 520 -3.26 15.60 17.40
C THR A 520 -4.45 16.31 16.74
N HIS A 521 -4.39 17.65 16.64
CA HIS A 521 -5.55 18.47 16.28
C HIS A 521 -6.06 18.23 14.85
N TYR A 522 -5.18 17.88 13.90
CA TYR A 522 -5.58 17.51 12.54
C TYR A 522 -6.40 16.21 12.53
N ALA A 523 -5.91 15.15 13.16
CA ALA A 523 -6.59 13.86 13.21
C ALA A 523 -8.00 13.98 13.83
N TYR A 524 -8.13 14.72 14.93
CA TYR A 524 -9.43 15.00 15.56
C TYR A 524 -10.41 15.72 14.62
N LYS A 525 -9.95 16.74 13.87
CA LYS A 525 -10.75 17.42 12.83
C LYS A 525 -11.22 16.43 11.77
N MET A 526 -10.36 15.49 11.35
CA MET A 526 -10.70 14.48 10.35
C MET A 526 -11.76 13.50 10.86
N VAL A 527 -11.59 12.95 12.07
CA VAL A 527 -12.61 12.08 12.71
C VAL A 527 -13.96 12.79 12.79
N ARG A 528 -13.97 14.08 13.16
CA ARG A 528 -15.20 14.89 13.26
C ARG A 528 -15.80 15.30 11.91
N LYS A 529 -15.08 15.22 10.79
CA LYS A 529 -15.63 15.30 9.42
C LYS A 529 -16.20 13.94 8.95
N PHE A 530 -15.44 12.86 9.10
CA PHE A 530 -15.76 11.56 8.49
C PHE A 530 -16.86 10.80 9.23
N LEU A 531 -16.91 10.88 10.57
CA LEU A 531 -17.87 10.10 11.34
C LEU A 531 -19.34 10.44 10.97
N PRO A 532 -19.78 11.72 10.89
CA PRO A 532 -21.13 12.06 10.43
C PRO A 532 -21.41 11.64 8.98
N TYR A 533 -20.40 11.69 8.10
CA TYR A 533 -20.52 11.21 6.72
C TYR A 533 -20.83 9.71 6.67
N TYR A 534 -20.14 8.89 7.47
CA TYR A 534 -20.41 7.45 7.54
C TYR A 534 -21.76 7.13 8.21
N GLU A 535 -22.17 7.87 9.25
CA GLU A 535 -23.51 7.72 9.84
C GLU A 535 -24.63 7.96 8.82
N ASP A 536 -24.52 9.00 8.00
CA ASP A 536 -25.48 9.24 6.91
C ASP A 536 -25.32 8.22 5.77
N PHE A 537 -24.10 7.95 5.30
CA PHE A 537 -23.88 7.04 4.17
C PHE A 537 -24.48 5.66 4.46
N PHE A 538 -24.05 5.03 5.56
CA PHE A 538 -24.50 3.71 6.00
C PHE A 538 -25.88 3.71 6.68
N GLY A 539 -26.43 4.88 7.04
CA GLY A 539 -27.74 5.00 7.67
C GLY A 539 -27.84 4.34 9.06
N ILE A 540 -26.70 4.13 9.72
CA ILE A 540 -26.55 3.49 11.03
C ILE A 540 -25.60 4.36 11.85
N LYS A 541 -26.09 4.92 12.97
CA LYS A 541 -25.25 5.66 13.91
C LYS A 541 -24.23 4.77 14.60
N ASN A 542 -23.05 5.31 14.87
CA ASN A 542 -22.07 4.61 15.70
C ASN A 542 -22.53 4.64 17.16
N LYS A 543 -22.76 3.45 17.74
CA LYS A 543 -23.33 3.29 19.09
C LYS A 543 -22.27 3.12 20.19
N LEU A 544 -20.98 3.16 19.87
CA LEU A 544 -19.96 3.15 20.91
C LEU A 544 -20.04 4.44 21.74
N PRO A 545 -19.79 4.38 23.06
CA PRO A 545 -19.70 5.58 23.89
C PRO A 545 -18.46 6.43 23.56
N LYS A 546 -17.39 5.80 23.06
CA LYS A 546 -16.13 6.46 22.71
C LYS A 546 -15.42 5.82 21.51
N ILE A 547 -14.56 6.59 20.87
CA ILE A 547 -13.46 6.11 20.00
C ILE A 547 -12.20 6.79 20.52
N ASP A 548 -11.24 6.02 21.04
CA ASP A 548 -9.90 6.51 21.32
C ASP A 548 -9.01 6.22 20.09
N LEU A 549 -8.18 7.18 19.69
CA LEU A 549 -7.10 6.99 18.70
C LEU A 549 -5.76 7.07 19.43
N VAL A 550 -4.81 6.18 19.12
CA VAL A 550 -3.55 6.07 19.89
C VAL A 550 -2.33 6.02 18.98
N SER A 551 -1.38 6.93 19.17
CA SER A 551 -0.07 6.89 18.50
C SER A 551 0.87 5.94 19.25
N VAL A 552 1.27 4.84 18.63
CA VAL A 552 2.16 3.83 19.18
C VAL A 552 3.58 4.00 18.59
N PRO A 553 4.66 3.99 19.40
CA PRO A 553 6.02 4.28 18.91
C PRO A 553 6.55 3.27 17.91
N ASP A 554 6.50 1.97 18.25
CA ASP A 554 6.73 0.86 17.33
C ASP A 554 5.41 0.14 17.04
N PHE A 555 4.99 0.14 15.78
CA PHE A 555 3.76 -0.47 15.31
C PHE A 555 3.96 -0.96 13.87
N GLY A 556 3.77 -2.26 13.65
CA GLY A 556 4.15 -2.93 12.39
C GLY A 556 3.19 -2.71 11.22
N PHE A 557 2.12 -1.93 11.40
CA PHE A 557 1.20 -1.51 10.35
C PHE A 557 1.12 0.03 10.28
N ALA A 558 0.31 0.58 9.37
CA ALA A 558 -0.02 2.00 9.41
C ALA A 558 -1.00 2.28 10.57
N ALA A 559 -2.11 1.54 10.60
CA ALA A 559 -3.10 1.54 11.67
C ALA A 559 -3.73 0.14 11.87
N MET A 560 -4.65 0.01 12.83
CA MET A 560 -5.47 -1.19 13.08
C MET A 560 -6.77 -0.80 13.79
N GLU A 561 -7.89 -1.37 13.34
CA GLU A 561 -9.23 -0.80 13.53
C GLU A 561 -9.90 -1.10 14.88
N ASN A 562 -9.14 -1.63 15.85
CA ASN A 562 -9.64 -2.31 17.05
C ASN A 562 -10.81 -1.54 17.68
N TRP A 563 -11.96 -2.21 17.87
CA TRP A 563 -13.24 -1.49 17.97
C TRP A 563 -13.26 -0.53 19.17
N GLY A 564 -13.28 0.79 18.90
CA GLY A 564 -13.23 1.84 19.92
C GLY A 564 -11.83 2.20 20.48
N LEU A 565 -10.75 1.52 20.08
CA LEU A 565 -9.36 1.81 20.46
C LEU A 565 -8.43 1.64 19.24
N ILE A 566 -8.53 2.56 18.29
CA ILE A 566 -7.81 2.48 17.02
C ILE A 566 -6.33 2.84 17.24
N THR A 567 -5.42 1.98 16.84
CA THR A 567 -3.97 2.16 17.02
C THR A 567 -3.29 2.54 15.72
N PHE A 568 -2.31 3.45 15.78
CA PHE A 568 -1.59 4.00 14.63
C PHE A 568 -0.08 4.04 14.91
N ARG A 569 0.77 3.89 13.89
CA ARG A 569 2.16 4.40 13.99
C ARG A 569 2.16 5.93 14.02
N ASP A 570 3.20 6.54 14.57
CA ASP A 570 3.27 8.00 14.77
C ASP A 570 2.94 8.81 13.51
N SER A 571 3.51 8.42 12.37
CA SER A 571 3.32 8.99 11.03
C SER A 571 1.95 8.74 10.40
N ALA A 572 1.14 7.84 10.96
CA ALA A 572 -0.23 7.61 10.48
C ALA A 572 -1.28 8.46 11.21
N LEU A 573 -0.87 9.28 12.21
CA LEU A 573 -1.80 10.02 13.08
C LEU A 573 -1.35 11.44 13.46
N LEU A 574 -0.05 11.68 13.67
CA LEU A 574 0.48 12.93 14.24
C LEU A 574 0.94 13.91 13.15
N VAL A 575 0.27 15.06 13.05
CA VAL A 575 0.61 16.11 12.08
C VAL A 575 1.04 17.39 12.82
N PRO A 576 2.30 17.83 12.70
CA PRO A 576 2.78 19.07 13.31
C PRO A 576 2.12 20.32 12.69
N GLU A 577 1.63 21.24 13.52
CA GLU A 577 1.14 22.57 13.09
C GLU A 577 2.25 23.64 12.97
N ASP A 578 3.45 23.36 13.48
CA ASP A 578 4.63 24.24 13.37
C ASP A 578 5.22 24.17 11.95
N LEU A 579 5.24 25.30 11.24
CA LEU A 579 5.73 25.41 9.85
C LEU A 579 7.17 24.91 9.61
N GLN A 580 8.00 24.75 10.64
CA GLN A 580 9.34 24.15 10.53
C GLN A 580 9.30 22.61 10.55
N LEU A 581 8.47 22.05 11.45
CA LEU A 581 8.23 20.61 11.58
C LEU A 581 7.13 20.10 10.65
N ALA A 582 6.43 21.02 9.96
CA ALA A 582 5.31 20.75 9.10
C ALA A 582 5.64 19.74 7.99
N SER A 583 4.59 19.02 7.63
CA SER A 583 4.52 18.05 6.54
C SER A 583 4.02 18.79 5.26
N SER A 584 3.71 18.15 4.11
CA SER A 584 3.79 18.78 2.75
C SER A 584 2.60 18.90 1.75
N SER A 585 2.27 17.91 0.89
CA SER A 585 0.96 17.78 0.18
C SER A 585 0.32 16.38 -0.13
N GLU A 586 0.84 15.16 0.18
CA GLU A 586 -0.05 13.96 0.46
C GLU A 586 -0.12 13.23 1.85
N HIS A 587 0.80 13.32 2.82
CA HIS A 587 0.69 12.75 4.19
C HIS A 587 -0.62 13.04 4.95
N MET A 588 -0.98 14.23 5.45
CA MET A 588 -2.38 14.55 5.86
C MET A 588 -3.49 14.00 4.93
N GLN A 589 -3.33 13.91 3.60
CA GLN A 589 -4.33 13.23 2.73
C GLN A 589 -4.31 11.70 2.99
N VAL A 590 -3.14 11.08 3.09
CA VAL A 590 -2.88 9.68 3.48
C VAL A 590 -3.34 9.40 4.91
N VAL A 591 -2.87 10.13 5.92
CA VAL A 591 -3.32 10.16 7.33
C VAL A 591 -4.83 10.34 7.42
N ALA A 592 -5.44 11.26 6.66
CA ALA A 592 -6.90 11.38 6.62
C ALA A 592 -7.55 10.20 5.92
N GLY A 593 -6.92 9.61 4.89
CA GLY A 593 -7.34 8.38 4.24
C GLY A 593 -7.28 7.16 5.18
N ILE A 594 -6.21 7.01 5.95
CA ILE A 594 -6.05 5.99 7.00
C ILE A 594 -7.12 6.23 8.08
N ILE A 595 -7.24 7.44 8.64
CA ILE A 595 -8.30 7.76 9.61
C ILE A 595 -9.70 7.48 9.03
N ALA A 596 -9.94 7.74 7.74
CA ALA A 596 -11.19 7.42 7.08
C ALA A 596 -11.39 5.91 6.88
N HIS A 597 -10.34 5.14 6.57
CA HIS A 597 -10.31 3.68 6.45
C HIS A 597 -10.63 3.01 7.79
N GLU A 598 -9.89 3.37 8.85
CA GLU A 598 -10.12 2.90 10.22
C GLU A 598 -11.53 3.24 10.75
N LEU A 599 -12.08 4.39 10.33
CA LEU A 599 -13.45 4.77 10.67
C LEU A 599 -14.51 4.03 9.83
N ALA A 600 -14.23 3.68 8.58
CA ALA A 600 -15.11 2.84 7.77
C ALA A 600 -15.20 1.41 8.34
N HIS A 601 -14.08 0.88 8.85
CA HIS A 601 -14.04 -0.42 9.52
C HIS A 601 -14.97 -0.56 10.73
N GLN A 602 -15.31 0.56 11.39
CA GLN A 602 -16.28 0.56 12.49
C GLN A 602 -17.66 0.04 12.05
N TRP A 603 -17.95 0.04 10.73
CA TRP A 603 -19.07 -0.67 10.10
C TRP A 603 -18.61 -1.95 9.35
N PHE A 604 -17.68 -1.81 8.40
CA PHE A 604 -17.17 -2.92 7.55
C PHE A 604 -15.89 -3.54 8.11
N GLY A 605 -16.07 -4.46 9.05
CA GLY A 605 -15.02 -5.19 9.77
C GLY A 605 -15.44 -5.46 11.21
N ASN A 606 -15.96 -4.43 11.88
CA ASN A 606 -16.28 -4.49 13.30
C ASN A 606 -17.76 -4.87 13.51
N LEU A 607 -18.69 -3.99 13.08
CA LEU A 607 -20.13 -4.23 13.18
C LEU A 607 -20.56 -5.46 12.36
N VAL A 608 -20.12 -5.52 11.11
CA VAL A 608 -20.26 -6.68 10.22
C VAL A 608 -18.87 -7.15 9.81
N THR A 609 -18.59 -8.44 10.01
CA THR A 609 -17.27 -9.05 9.73
C THR A 609 -17.44 -10.10 8.63
N PRO A 610 -16.45 -10.38 7.76
CA PRO A 610 -16.50 -11.56 6.90
C PRO A 610 -16.67 -12.86 7.71
N LYS A 611 -17.28 -13.90 7.13
CA LYS A 611 -17.44 -15.21 7.78
C LYS A 611 -16.10 -15.92 7.95
N TRP A 612 -15.20 -15.82 6.97
CA TRP A 612 -13.84 -16.36 7.05
C TRP A 612 -12.84 -15.48 6.25
N TRP A 613 -11.55 -15.79 6.36
CA TRP A 613 -10.46 -14.97 5.83
C TRP A 613 -10.36 -14.96 4.30
N ASP A 614 -10.98 -15.92 3.60
CA ASP A 614 -11.11 -15.93 2.13
C ASP A 614 -12.00 -14.78 1.60
N ASP A 615 -12.73 -14.10 2.49
CA ASP A 615 -13.50 -12.89 2.21
C ASP A 615 -12.91 -11.63 2.90
N LEU A 616 -11.61 -11.62 3.24
CA LEU A 616 -10.93 -10.44 3.83
C LEU A 616 -11.11 -9.15 3.02
N TRP A 617 -11.17 -9.26 1.69
CA TRP A 617 -11.41 -8.13 0.78
C TRP A 617 -12.75 -7.41 1.05
N LEU A 618 -13.76 -8.09 1.61
CA LEU A 618 -15.02 -7.48 2.06
C LEU A 618 -14.85 -6.54 3.26
N LYS A 619 -13.71 -6.64 3.96
CA LYS A 619 -13.28 -5.72 5.01
C LYS A 619 -12.44 -4.60 4.40
N GLU A 620 -11.32 -4.97 3.80
CA GLU A 620 -10.25 -4.04 3.41
C GLU A 620 -10.61 -3.20 2.17
N GLY A 621 -11.11 -3.84 1.11
CA GLY A 621 -11.56 -3.14 -0.10
C GLY A 621 -12.75 -2.21 0.15
N PHE A 622 -13.65 -2.57 1.07
CA PHE A 622 -14.75 -1.69 1.47
C PHE A 622 -14.26 -0.47 2.25
N ALA A 623 -13.37 -0.66 3.22
CA ALA A 623 -12.83 0.45 4.00
C ALA A 623 -12.00 1.41 3.13
N CYS A 624 -11.20 0.90 2.20
CA CYS A 624 -10.42 1.72 1.28
C CYS A 624 -11.33 2.43 0.26
N TYR A 625 -12.29 1.75 -0.39
CA TYR A 625 -13.23 2.43 -1.28
C TYR A 625 -14.06 3.52 -0.58
N MET A 626 -14.44 3.27 0.68
CA MET A 626 -15.16 4.25 1.48
C MET A 626 -14.28 5.38 2.02
N SER A 627 -12.97 5.17 2.21
CA SER A 627 -12.02 6.22 2.59
C SER A 627 -11.85 7.26 1.48
N TYR A 628 -11.70 6.81 0.23
CA TYR A 628 -11.69 7.69 -0.96
C TYR A 628 -13.00 8.50 -1.07
N LYS A 629 -14.17 7.86 -0.87
CA LYS A 629 -15.46 8.55 -0.88
C LYS A 629 -15.63 9.56 0.27
N ALA A 630 -15.09 9.26 1.45
CA ALA A 630 -15.12 10.16 2.60
C ALA A 630 -14.15 11.33 2.43
N LEU A 631 -12.95 11.11 1.87
CA LEU A 631 -12.01 12.16 1.46
C LEU A 631 -12.62 13.10 0.43
N GLU A 632 -13.21 12.57 -0.64
CA GLU A 632 -13.87 13.38 -1.69
C GLU A 632 -15.00 14.27 -1.12
N HIS A 633 -15.75 13.76 -0.13
CA HIS A 633 -16.79 14.55 0.55
C HIS A 633 -16.21 15.60 1.52
N ALA A 634 -15.15 15.26 2.24
CA ALA A 634 -14.55 16.11 3.27
C ALA A 634 -13.60 17.17 2.72
N HIS A 635 -12.96 16.88 1.59
CA HIS A 635 -11.91 17.64 0.91
C HIS A 635 -12.00 17.45 -0.62
N PRO A 636 -13.02 18.01 -1.30
CA PRO A 636 -13.16 17.92 -2.76
C PRO A 636 -11.95 18.48 -3.53
N GLU A 637 -11.19 19.39 -2.91
CA GLU A 637 -9.94 19.94 -3.46
C GLU A 637 -8.80 18.89 -3.60
N PHE A 638 -8.98 17.69 -3.06
CA PHE A 638 -8.05 16.57 -3.22
C PHE A 638 -8.30 15.73 -4.48
N GLN A 639 -9.46 15.86 -5.14
CA GLN A 639 -9.86 15.04 -6.31
C GLN A 639 -9.51 13.55 -6.13
N SER A 640 -9.81 13.01 -4.96
CA SER A 640 -9.33 11.69 -4.53
C SER A 640 -9.87 10.59 -5.45
N MET A 641 -11.12 10.73 -5.92
CA MET A 641 -11.74 9.81 -6.87
C MET A 641 -11.11 9.78 -8.27
N ASP A 642 -10.45 10.87 -8.72
CA ASP A 642 -9.62 10.88 -9.93
C ASP A 642 -8.31 10.11 -9.67
N THR A 643 -7.60 10.45 -8.58
CA THR A 643 -6.29 9.83 -8.27
C THR A 643 -6.38 8.31 -8.03
N LEU A 644 -7.49 7.81 -7.48
CA LEU A 644 -7.82 6.38 -7.36
C LEU A 644 -7.60 5.63 -8.68
N THR A 645 -7.97 6.24 -9.82
CA THR A 645 -7.86 5.62 -11.15
C THR A 645 -6.43 5.32 -11.59
N MET A 646 -5.43 5.89 -10.91
CA MET A 646 -4.01 5.64 -11.17
C MET A 646 -3.34 4.93 -10.00
N LEU A 647 -3.60 5.34 -8.74
CA LEU A 647 -2.92 4.78 -7.56
C LEU A 647 -3.32 3.33 -7.27
N GLU A 648 -4.61 3.06 -7.05
CA GLU A 648 -5.07 1.69 -6.75
C GLU A 648 -4.85 0.77 -7.96
N PHE A 649 -5.04 1.30 -9.18
CA PHE A 649 -4.80 0.56 -10.42
C PHE A 649 -3.34 0.16 -10.56
N LYS A 650 -2.39 1.03 -10.24
CA LYS A 650 -0.96 0.68 -10.20
C LYS A 650 -0.70 -0.45 -9.21
N GLU A 651 -1.00 -0.24 -7.93
CA GLU A 651 -0.59 -1.21 -6.88
C GLU A 651 -1.20 -2.61 -7.10
N SER A 652 -2.44 -2.67 -7.59
CA SER A 652 -3.08 -3.95 -7.96
C SER A 652 -2.56 -4.52 -9.28
N MET A 653 -2.52 -3.76 -10.37
CA MET A 653 -2.15 -4.28 -11.70
C MET A 653 -0.67 -4.64 -11.84
N GLU A 654 0.22 -4.09 -11.01
CA GLU A 654 1.60 -4.55 -10.87
C GLU A 654 1.65 -5.93 -10.18
N HIS A 655 0.90 -6.13 -9.09
CA HIS A 655 0.86 -7.38 -8.32
C HIS A 655 0.05 -8.53 -8.98
N ASP A 656 -0.86 -8.21 -9.91
CA ASP A 656 -1.81 -9.15 -10.51
C ASP A 656 -1.39 -9.61 -11.94
N ALA A 657 -0.28 -9.06 -12.46
CA ALA A 657 0.26 -9.38 -13.80
C ALA A 657 1.18 -10.61 -13.85
N ASP A 658 1.62 -11.13 -12.70
CA ASP A 658 2.54 -12.27 -12.60
C ASP A 658 1.79 -13.62 -12.46
N ASN A 659 2.43 -14.73 -12.84
CA ASN A 659 1.82 -16.06 -12.78
C ASN A 659 1.71 -16.59 -11.35
N THR A 660 2.59 -16.14 -10.44
CA THR A 660 2.53 -16.44 -9.00
C THR A 660 1.47 -15.64 -8.22
N SER A 661 0.78 -14.69 -8.87
CA SER A 661 -0.33 -13.97 -8.25
C SER A 661 -1.53 -14.87 -7.94
N HIS A 662 -2.41 -14.44 -7.03
CA HIS A 662 -3.54 -15.23 -6.55
C HIS A 662 -4.90 -14.57 -6.81
N ALA A 663 -5.93 -15.42 -6.84
CA ALA A 663 -7.32 -14.98 -6.77
C ALA A 663 -7.56 -14.15 -5.48
N ILE A 664 -8.52 -13.23 -5.52
CA ILE A 664 -8.99 -12.53 -4.30
C ILE A 664 -9.55 -13.54 -3.30
N SER A 665 -10.32 -14.50 -3.79
CA SER A 665 -10.86 -15.62 -3.03
C SER A 665 -10.13 -16.91 -3.39
N PHE A 666 -9.52 -17.54 -2.40
CA PHE A 666 -9.11 -18.94 -2.47
C PHE A 666 -9.34 -19.61 -1.11
N ASP A 667 -9.19 -20.94 -1.05
CA ASP A 667 -9.37 -21.73 0.18
C ASP A 667 -8.23 -21.45 1.17
N VAL A 668 -8.47 -20.57 2.14
CA VAL A 668 -7.50 -20.10 3.14
C VAL A 668 -7.39 -21.11 4.29
N ARG A 669 -6.31 -21.91 4.28
CA ARG A 669 -6.13 -23.10 5.14
C ARG A 669 -5.02 -22.99 6.19
N SER A 670 -4.24 -21.92 6.21
CA SER A 670 -3.08 -21.81 7.09
C SER A 670 -2.77 -20.38 7.54
N THR A 671 -1.98 -20.23 8.61
CA THR A 671 -1.56 -18.91 9.11
C THR A 671 -0.76 -18.11 8.09
N ASN A 672 0.01 -18.76 7.22
CA ASN A 672 0.68 -18.08 6.11
C ASN A 672 -0.29 -17.67 5.00
N ASP A 673 -1.33 -18.46 4.70
CA ASP A 673 -2.35 -18.07 3.72
C ASP A 673 -3.07 -16.79 4.18
N VAL A 674 -3.49 -16.74 5.45
CA VAL A 674 -4.12 -15.55 6.05
C VAL A 674 -3.16 -14.36 6.04
N ARG A 675 -1.87 -14.54 6.33
CA ARG A 675 -0.90 -13.43 6.31
C ARG A 675 -0.54 -12.97 4.88
N ARG A 676 -0.58 -13.86 3.88
CA ARG A 676 -0.27 -13.51 2.47
C ARG A 676 -1.32 -12.57 1.86
N ILE A 677 -2.59 -12.70 2.23
CA ILE A 677 -3.69 -11.91 1.67
C ILE A 677 -3.81 -10.49 2.24
N PHE A 678 -2.91 -10.04 3.12
CA PHE A 678 -2.82 -8.62 3.51
C PHE A 678 -1.97 -7.85 2.49
N ASP A 679 -2.45 -7.79 1.26
CA ASP A 679 -1.69 -7.37 0.07
C ASP A 679 -2.54 -6.52 -0.91
N PRO A 680 -1.94 -5.92 -1.96
CA PRO A 680 -2.66 -5.11 -2.94
C PRO A 680 -3.80 -5.83 -3.69
N ILE A 681 -3.86 -7.17 -3.70
CA ILE A 681 -4.99 -7.93 -4.23
C ILE A 681 -6.22 -7.79 -3.30
N SER A 682 -6.11 -7.98 -1.99
CA SER A 682 -7.25 -7.76 -1.07
C SER A 682 -7.65 -6.30 -0.92
N TYR A 683 -6.68 -5.37 -0.91
CA TYR A 683 -6.91 -3.95 -0.70
C TYR A 683 -7.28 -3.23 -2.01
N SER A 684 -6.34 -3.09 -2.94
CA SER A 684 -6.49 -2.25 -4.13
C SER A 684 -7.36 -2.89 -5.21
N LYS A 685 -7.17 -4.18 -5.54
CA LYS A 685 -8.06 -4.88 -6.51
C LYS A 685 -9.48 -4.96 -5.95
N GLY A 686 -9.64 -5.30 -4.67
CA GLY A 686 -10.92 -5.24 -3.95
C GLY A 686 -11.61 -3.86 -4.06
N THR A 687 -10.87 -2.78 -3.84
CA THR A 687 -11.34 -1.38 -3.97
C THR A 687 -11.83 -1.06 -5.39
N ILE A 688 -11.07 -1.45 -6.41
CA ILE A 688 -11.46 -1.21 -7.80
C ILE A 688 -12.70 -2.04 -8.19
N LEU A 689 -12.77 -3.31 -7.78
CA LEU A 689 -13.95 -4.14 -8.03
C LEU A 689 -15.21 -3.57 -7.36
N LEU A 690 -15.10 -2.96 -6.16
CA LEU A 690 -16.21 -2.27 -5.52
C LEU A 690 -16.60 -0.95 -6.22
N ARG A 691 -15.63 -0.24 -6.80
CA ARG A 691 -15.90 0.92 -7.68
C ARG A 691 -16.58 0.51 -9.00
N MET A 692 -16.15 -0.59 -9.60
CA MET A 692 -16.76 -1.19 -10.80
C MET A 692 -18.18 -1.67 -10.51
N LEU A 693 -18.40 -2.34 -9.37
CA LEU A 693 -19.73 -2.70 -8.87
C LEU A 693 -20.65 -1.49 -8.73
N ASN A 694 -20.13 -0.40 -8.17
CA ASN A 694 -20.89 0.83 -8.02
C ASN A 694 -21.25 1.48 -9.37
N SER A 695 -20.44 1.36 -10.43
CA SER A 695 -20.85 1.84 -11.76
C SER A 695 -21.78 0.89 -12.50
N ILE A 696 -21.75 -0.41 -12.20
CA ILE A 696 -22.71 -1.40 -12.69
C ILE A 696 -24.12 -1.16 -12.12
N VAL A 697 -24.26 -1.00 -10.80
CA VAL A 697 -25.59 -0.83 -10.17
C VAL A 697 -26.01 0.63 -9.95
N GLY A 698 -25.06 1.58 -9.98
CA GLY A 698 -25.27 3.00 -9.68
C GLY A 698 -25.30 3.32 -8.18
N ASP A 699 -24.85 4.54 -7.82
CA ASP A 699 -24.70 5.00 -6.43
C ASP A 699 -25.96 4.83 -5.55
N VAL A 700 -27.15 5.00 -6.13
CA VAL A 700 -28.42 4.86 -5.41
C VAL A 700 -28.66 3.40 -4.99
N ALA A 701 -28.42 2.44 -5.88
CA ALA A 701 -28.53 1.02 -5.59
C ALA A 701 -27.42 0.57 -4.63
N PHE A 702 -26.17 0.96 -4.87
CA PHE A 702 -25.02 0.58 -4.03
C PHE A 702 -25.16 1.10 -2.59
N ARG A 703 -25.54 2.37 -2.41
CA ARG A 703 -25.78 2.95 -1.08
C ARG A 703 -26.97 2.31 -0.38
N SER A 704 -28.01 1.90 -1.11
CA SER A 704 -29.19 1.24 -0.52
C SER A 704 -28.90 -0.22 -0.17
N ALA A 705 -28.12 -0.94 -0.98
CA ALA A 705 -27.67 -2.30 -0.71
C ALA A 705 -26.74 -2.36 0.51
N THR A 706 -25.73 -1.48 0.59
CA THR A 706 -24.81 -1.40 1.74
C THR A 706 -25.55 -1.03 3.03
N ARG A 707 -26.51 -0.10 2.98
CA ARG A 707 -27.42 0.21 4.09
C ARG A 707 -28.20 -1.01 4.58
N ASP A 708 -28.82 -1.79 3.68
CA ASP A 708 -29.64 -2.94 4.06
C ASP A 708 -28.80 -4.13 4.53
N LEU A 709 -27.65 -4.37 3.92
CA LEU A 709 -26.65 -5.36 4.32
C LEU A 709 -26.15 -5.09 5.74
N LEU A 710 -25.71 -3.86 6.05
CA LEU A 710 -25.23 -3.53 7.39
C LEU A 710 -26.33 -3.64 8.46
N LYS A 711 -27.60 -3.39 8.11
CA LYS A 711 -28.75 -3.64 9.01
C LYS A 711 -29.02 -5.14 9.20
N LYS A 712 -28.94 -5.94 8.13
CA LYS A 712 -29.19 -7.40 8.14
C LYS A 712 -28.16 -8.15 9.00
N PHE A 713 -26.90 -7.73 8.97
CA PHE A 713 -25.78 -8.44 9.61
C PHE A 713 -25.18 -7.77 10.84
N ALA A 714 -25.79 -6.71 11.37
CA ALA A 714 -25.28 -5.98 12.53
C ALA A 714 -24.97 -6.92 13.72
N TYR A 715 -23.72 -6.88 14.20
CA TYR A 715 -23.15 -7.74 15.25
C TYR A 715 -23.00 -9.23 14.87
N GLY A 716 -23.11 -9.57 13.58
CA GLY A 716 -22.87 -10.88 13.00
C GLY A 716 -21.89 -10.83 11.83
N ASN A 717 -21.99 -11.81 10.93
CA ASN A 717 -21.05 -12.03 9.83
C ASN A 717 -21.75 -12.21 8.48
N MET A 718 -21.07 -11.85 7.39
CA MET A 718 -21.52 -11.98 6.00
C MET A 718 -20.48 -12.67 5.12
N ASP A 719 -20.88 -13.15 3.94
CA ASP A 719 -19.97 -13.50 2.84
C ASP A 719 -20.31 -12.67 1.59
N ARG A 720 -19.56 -12.92 0.52
CA ARG A 720 -19.76 -12.33 -0.81
C ARG A 720 -21.14 -12.60 -1.41
N ASP A 721 -21.76 -13.74 -1.15
CA ASP A 721 -23.05 -14.11 -1.78
C ASP A 721 -24.20 -13.36 -1.12
N ASP A 722 -24.09 -13.09 0.18
CA ASP A 722 -24.96 -12.15 0.90
C ASP A 722 -24.84 -10.71 0.34
N LEU A 723 -23.65 -10.27 -0.10
CA LEU A 723 -23.44 -9.01 -0.81
C LEU A 723 -24.01 -9.03 -2.24
N TRP A 724 -23.70 -10.07 -3.02
CA TRP A 724 -24.17 -10.25 -4.40
C TRP A 724 -25.70 -10.25 -4.47
N ALA A 725 -26.38 -10.93 -3.53
CA ALA A 725 -27.84 -10.94 -3.45
C ALA A 725 -28.43 -9.54 -3.19
N MET A 726 -27.82 -8.75 -2.30
CA MET A 726 -28.28 -7.38 -2.00
C MET A 726 -28.03 -6.41 -3.15
N LEU A 727 -26.84 -6.43 -3.77
CA LEU A 727 -26.53 -5.58 -4.92
C LEU A 727 -27.37 -5.95 -6.16
N THR A 728 -27.59 -7.25 -6.43
CA THR A 728 -28.45 -7.70 -7.53
C THR A 728 -29.88 -7.17 -7.36
N ARG A 729 -30.46 -7.36 -6.17
CA ARG A 729 -31.82 -6.87 -5.85
C ARG A 729 -31.93 -5.37 -6.08
N HIS A 730 -31.05 -4.57 -5.50
CA HIS A 730 -31.12 -3.11 -5.62
C HIS A 730 -30.85 -2.62 -7.06
N GLY A 731 -29.94 -3.27 -7.80
CA GLY A 731 -29.71 -2.96 -9.23
C GLY A 731 -30.92 -3.28 -10.12
N HIS A 732 -31.63 -4.38 -9.85
CA HIS A 732 -32.89 -4.72 -10.53
C HIS A 732 -34.04 -3.77 -10.12
N GLU A 733 -34.11 -3.35 -8.86
CA GLU A 733 -35.10 -2.39 -8.36
C GLU A 733 -34.91 -0.98 -8.95
N GLN A 734 -33.66 -0.54 -9.18
CA GLN A 734 -33.36 0.72 -9.87
C GLN A 734 -33.37 0.61 -11.40
N GLY A 735 -33.40 -0.60 -11.96
CA GLY A 735 -33.37 -0.85 -13.41
C GLY A 735 -32.02 -0.59 -14.09
N THR A 736 -30.94 -0.45 -13.31
CA THR A 736 -29.56 -0.24 -13.78
C THR A 736 -28.88 -1.54 -14.18
N LEU A 737 -29.16 -2.63 -13.46
CA LEU A 737 -28.69 -3.98 -13.81
C LEU A 737 -29.74 -4.68 -14.70
N PRO A 738 -29.35 -5.27 -15.86
CA PRO A 738 -30.26 -6.07 -16.69
C PRO A 738 -30.87 -7.26 -15.93
N LYS A 739 -32.14 -7.58 -16.22
CA LYS A 739 -32.90 -8.60 -15.48
C LYS A 739 -32.44 -10.04 -15.69
N ASP A 740 -31.71 -10.29 -16.77
CA ASP A 740 -31.07 -11.57 -17.09
C ASP A 740 -29.68 -11.72 -16.46
N LEU A 741 -29.13 -10.66 -15.87
CA LEU A 741 -27.83 -10.64 -15.21
C LEU A 741 -27.98 -10.54 -13.68
N SER A 742 -27.10 -11.22 -12.96
CA SER A 742 -26.89 -11.05 -11.52
C SER A 742 -25.46 -10.59 -11.23
N VAL A 743 -25.27 -9.93 -10.09
CA VAL A 743 -23.95 -9.49 -9.63
C VAL A 743 -23.02 -10.69 -9.41
N LYS A 744 -23.56 -11.84 -8.99
CA LYS A 744 -22.78 -13.08 -8.79
C LYS A 744 -22.15 -13.58 -10.10
N GLN A 745 -22.94 -13.70 -11.17
CA GLN A 745 -22.45 -14.11 -12.49
C GLN A 745 -21.34 -13.20 -13.02
N ILE A 746 -21.45 -11.89 -12.77
CA ILE A 746 -20.41 -10.93 -13.15
C ILE A 746 -19.17 -11.15 -12.28
N MET A 747 -19.33 -10.99 -10.96
CA MET A 747 -18.21 -10.78 -10.04
C MET A 747 -17.45 -12.03 -9.65
N ASP A 748 -18.05 -13.23 -9.66
CA ASP A 748 -17.33 -14.46 -9.35
C ASP A 748 -16.11 -14.61 -10.29
N SER A 749 -16.27 -14.31 -11.59
CA SER A 749 -15.19 -14.31 -12.58
C SER A 749 -14.02 -13.36 -12.26
N TRP A 750 -14.25 -12.32 -11.46
CA TRP A 750 -13.24 -11.34 -11.04
C TRP A 750 -12.53 -11.69 -9.73
N ILE A 751 -13.10 -12.60 -8.92
CA ILE A 751 -12.57 -12.93 -7.59
C ILE A 751 -12.07 -14.37 -7.43
N THR A 752 -12.54 -15.33 -8.24
CA THR A 752 -12.15 -16.76 -8.10
C THR A 752 -10.90 -17.15 -8.90
N GLN A 753 -10.32 -16.24 -9.68
CA GLN A 753 -9.13 -16.47 -10.49
C GLN A 753 -8.12 -15.30 -10.38
N PRO A 754 -6.80 -15.55 -10.48
CA PRO A 754 -5.78 -14.52 -10.50
C PRO A 754 -5.79 -13.73 -11.81
N GLY A 755 -5.27 -12.50 -11.78
CA GLY A 755 -5.10 -11.68 -12.97
C GLY A 755 -6.31 -10.86 -13.39
N TYR A 756 -6.09 -10.15 -14.51
CA TYR A 756 -7.04 -9.30 -15.22
C TYR A 756 -6.91 -9.46 -16.73
N PRO A 757 -7.95 -9.14 -17.52
CA PRO A 757 -7.86 -9.18 -18.97
C PRO A 757 -7.22 -7.91 -19.55
N VAL A 758 -6.59 -8.08 -20.71
CA VAL A 758 -6.52 -7.03 -21.72
C VAL A 758 -7.67 -7.22 -22.71
N VAL A 759 -8.42 -6.16 -22.97
CA VAL A 759 -9.43 -6.12 -24.03
C VAL A 759 -8.76 -5.60 -25.30
N ASN A 760 -8.65 -6.48 -26.31
CA ASN A 760 -8.15 -6.15 -27.64
C ASN A 760 -9.31 -5.65 -28.52
N VAL A 761 -9.14 -4.47 -29.13
CA VAL A 761 -10.16 -3.74 -29.88
C VAL A 761 -9.80 -3.69 -31.37
N GLU A 762 -10.60 -4.35 -32.21
CA GLU A 762 -10.42 -4.43 -33.66
C GLU A 762 -11.59 -3.74 -34.39
N ARG A 763 -11.32 -2.80 -35.29
CA ARG A 763 -12.36 -2.13 -36.10
C ARG A 763 -12.59 -2.87 -37.42
N ARG A 764 -13.73 -3.55 -37.54
CA ARG A 764 -14.18 -4.17 -38.80
C ARG A 764 -15.14 -3.24 -39.55
N GLY A 765 -14.56 -2.17 -40.11
CA GLY A 765 -15.28 -1.18 -40.89
C GLY A 765 -16.18 -0.29 -40.03
N ALA A 766 -17.48 -0.56 -40.02
CA ALA A 766 -18.47 0.13 -39.19
C ALA A 766 -18.60 -0.50 -37.79
N ASP A 767 -18.17 -1.75 -37.64
CA ASP A 767 -18.37 -2.57 -36.45
C ASP A 767 -17.10 -2.62 -35.59
N LEU A 768 -17.30 -2.78 -34.29
CA LEU A 768 -16.26 -2.90 -33.27
C LEU A 768 -16.23 -4.35 -32.79
N VAL A 769 -15.07 -4.99 -32.83
CA VAL A 769 -14.92 -6.38 -32.38
C VAL A 769 -13.93 -6.46 -31.23
N LEU A 770 -14.39 -7.03 -30.12
CA LEU A 770 -13.70 -7.03 -28.84
C LEU A 770 -13.33 -8.46 -28.47
N ARG A 771 -12.05 -8.70 -28.16
CA ARG A 771 -11.55 -9.98 -27.62
C ARG A 771 -10.89 -9.76 -26.28
N GLN A 772 -10.92 -10.77 -25.42
CA GLN A 772 -10.22 -10.76 -24.15
C GLN A 772 -9.16 -11.86 -24.11
N GLU A 773 -8.01 -11.54 -23.50
CA GLU A 773 -7.02 -12.51 -23.06
C GLU A 773 -6.41 -12.02 -21.75
N ARG A 774 -5.89 -12.91 -20.89
CA ARG A 774 -5.27 -12.51 -19.63
C ARG A 774 -4.02 -11.66 -19.90
N TYR A 775 -3.94 -10.48 -19.28
CA TYR A 775 -2.71 -9.72 -19.24
C TYR A 775 -1.71 -10.44 -18.32
N LEU A 776 -0.52 -10.75 -18.86
CA LEU A 776 0.56 -11.43 -18.16
C LEU A 776 1.90 -10.82 -18.54
N LEU A 777 2.80 -10.75 -17.55
CA LEU A 777 4.22 -10.51 -17.77
C LEU A 777 4.98 -11.84 -17.95
N PRO A 778 6.07 -11.84 -18.75
CA PRO A 778 6.57 -10.73 -19.56
C PRO A 778 5.93 -10.64 -20.95
N SER A 779 5.08 -11.61 -21.31
CA SER A 779 4.35 -11.67 -22.58
C SER A 779 3.19 -12.67 -22.46
N LYS A 780 2.22 -12.60 -23.37
CA LYS A 780 0.98 -13.40 -23.31
C LYS A 780 1.19 -14.92 -23.35
N ASN A 781 0.44 -15.64 -22.51
CA ASN A 781 0.43 -17.11 -22.47
C ASN A 781 -0.70 -17.66 -23.35
N THR A 782 -0.39 -18.19 -24.53
CA THR A 782 -1.40 -18.75 -25.46
C THR A 782 -2.01 -20.09 -25.03
N ALA A 783 -1.66 -20.59 -23.84
CA ALA A 783 -2.31 -21.73 -23.20
C ALA A 783 -3.17 -21.35 -21.98
N ASP A 784 -3.19 -20.07 -21.59
CA ASP A 784 -4.15 -19.57 -20.60
C ASP A 784 -5.50 -19.33 -21.30
N GLN A 785 -6.58 -19.84 -20.71
CA GLN A 785 -7.96 -19.74 -21.22
C GLN A 785 -8.88 -19.01 -20.24
N SER A 786 -8.31 -18.27 -19.27
CA SER A 786 -9.07 -17.48 -18.31
C SER A 786 -9.87 -16.38 -19.01
N THR A 787 -11.18 -16.32 -18.73
CA THR A 787 -12.08 -15.27 -19.22
C THR A 787 -12.84 -14.62 -18.07
N TRP A 788 -13.16 -13.34 -18.24
CA TRP A 788 -13.90 -12.52 -17.28
C TRP A 788 -15.24 -12.09 -17.86
N PHE A 789 -16.20 -11.82 -16.99
CA PHE A 789 -17.46 -11.20 -17.37
C PHE A 789 -17.27 -9.66 -17.38
N ILE A 790 -16.92 -9.10 -18.54
CA ILE A 790 -16.44 -7.72 -18.64
C ILE A 790 -17.60 -6.73 -18.92
N PRO A 791 -17.85 -5.74 -18.05
CA PRO A 791 -18.69 -4.59 -18.38
C PRO A 791 -17.99 -3.69 -19.40
N ILE A 792 -18.60 -3.46 -20.56
CA ILE A 792 -18.03 -2.63 -21.62
C ILE A 792 -18.72 -1.27 -21.69
N THR A 793 -17.93 -0.22 -21.52
CA THR A 793 -18.25 1.18 -21.81
C THR A 793 -17.29 1.72 -22.87
N PHE A 794 -17.78 2.55 -23.80
CA PHE A 794 -16.99 3.20 -24.84
C PHE A 794 -17.64 4.49 -25.34
N GLU A 795 -16.83 5.37 -25.94
CA GLU A 795 -17.27 6.53 -26.73
C GLU A 795 -16.45 6.65 -28.01
N THR A 796 -17.03 7.33 -29.01
CA THR A 796 -16.33 7.73 -30.25
C THR A 796 -16.37 9.24 -30.44
N ASP A 797 -15.79 9.73 -31.54
CA ASP A 797 -16.01 11.09 -32.04
C ASP A 797 -17.45 11.32 -32.54
N GLU A 798 -18.09 10.29 -33.10
CA GLU A 798 -19.49 10.33 -33.57
C GLU A 798 -20.52 10.06 -32.46
N LEU A 799 -20.16 9.30 -31.42
CA LEU A 799 -21.05 8.85 -30.35
C LEU A 799 -20.49 9.20 -28.97
N ARG A 800 -20.93 10.35 -28.44
CA ARG A 800 -20.70 10.75 -27.05
C ARG A 800 -22.03 10.84 -26.32
N LYS A 801 -22.19 10.04 -25.26
CA LYS A 801 -23.40 10.02 -24.43
C LYS A 801 -23.15 10.59 -23.04
N GLY A 802 -21.91 10.57 -22.55
CA GLY A 802 -21.59 10.90 -21.16
C GLY A 802 -22.17 9.95 -20.10
N ASP A 803 -22.88 8.89 -20.53
CA ASP A 803 -23.35 7.82 -19.65
C ASP A 803 -22.21 6.84 -19.37
N ASN A 804 -22.14 6.36 -18.14
CA ASN A 804 -21.11 5.48 -17.63
C ASN A 804 -21.65 4.08 -17.26
N ILE A 805 -22.97 3.86 -17.31
CA ILE A 805 -23.55 2.55 -17.03
C ILE A 805 -23.19 1.57 -18.17
N PRO A 806 -22.67 0.37 -17.88
CA PRO A 806 -22.33 -0.62 -18.91
C PRO A 806 -23.55 -1.05 -19.73
N THR A 807 -23.48 -0.78 -21.04
CA THR A 807 -24.54 -1.13 -22.01
C THR A 807 -24.23 -2.41 -22.79
N HIS A 808 -22.98 -2.84 -22.79
CA HIS A 808 -22.50 -4.03 -23.50
C HIS A 808 -21.68 -4.88 -22.52
N TRP A 809 -21.65 -6.21 -22.75
CA TRP A 809 -21.11 -7.17 -21.81
C TRP A 809 -20.39 -8.29 -22.56
N MET A 810 -19.11 -8.51 -22.27
CA MET A 810 -18.42 -9.72 -22.71
C MET A 810 -18.70 -10.81 -21.68
N ARG A 811 -19.52 -11.81 -22.02
CA ARG A 811 -19.86 -12.91 -21.11
C ARG A 811 -18.80 -14.00 -21.19
N SER A 812 -18.49 -14.68 -20.09
CA SER A 812 -17.57 -15.83 -20.07
C SER A 812 -18.12 -17.09 -20.77
N GLU A 813 -19.41 -17.11 -21.10
CA GLU A 813 -20.13 -18.24 -21.70
C GLU A 813 -20.44 -18.06 -23.21
N ASP A 814 -20.27 -16.84 -23.74
CA ASP A 814 -20.52 -16.50 -25.15
C ASP A 814 -19.22 -16.61 -25.99
N GLU A 815 -19.32 -16.30 -27.29
CA GLU A 815 -18.27 -16.44 -28.30
C GLU A 815 -16.95 -15.69 -27.95
N GLU A 816 -15.80 -16.17 -28.48
CA GLU A 816 -14.45 -15.59 -28.23
C GLU A 816 -14.31 -14.10 -28.60
N GLU A 817 -15.26 -13.54 -29.35
CA GLU A 817 -15.33 -12.13 -29.71
C GLU A 817 -16.74 -11.53 -29.52
N LEU A 818 -16.82 -10.37 -28.85
CA LEU A 818 -18.03 -9.56 -28.78
C LEU A 818 -18.04 -8.57 -29.95
N ILE A 819 -19.04 -8.67 -30.83
CA ILE A 819 -19.24 -7.76 -31.96
C ILE A 819 -20.29 -6.70 -31.59
N VAL A 820 -19.88 -5.43 -31.53
CA VAL A 820 -20.77 -4.27 -31.40
C VAL A 820 -20.94 -3.63 -32.77
N GLY A 821 -22.10 -3.85 -33.38
CA GLY A 821 -22.38 -3.41 -34.76
C GLY A 821 -22.79 -1.95 -34.89
N ASN A 822 -22.48 -1.34 -36.04
CA ASN A 822 -22.84 0.04 -36.42
C ASN A 822 -22.31 1.12 -35.44
N VAL A 823 -21.08 0.95 -34.93
CA VAL A 823 -20.41 1.92 -34.03
C VAL A 823 -19.95 3.17 -34.77
N PHE A 824 -19.65 3.07 -36.07
CA PHE A 824 -19.29 4.20 -36.92
C PHE A 824 -20.24 4.32 -38.12
N ALA A 825 -20.74 5.52 -38.39
CA ALA A 825 -21.58 5.82 -39.54
C ALA A 825 -20.85 5.64 -40.88
N HIS A 826 -19.52 5.81 -40.90
CA HIS A 826 -18.68 5.65 -42.08
C HIS A 826 -17.50 4.69 -41.82
N SER A 827 -17.55 3.53 -42.47
CA SER A 827 -16.60 2.42 -42.29
C SER A 827 -15.18 2.69 -42.81
N SER A 828 -14.95 3.82 -43.49
CA SER A 828 -13.70 4.14 -44.19
C SER A 828 -12.87 5.25 -43.55
N ASN A 829 -13.38 6.01 -42.58
CA ASN A 829 -12.60 7.10 -41.98
C ASN A 829 -11.66 6.59 -40.88
N SER A 830 -10.38 6.46 -41.21
CA SER A 830 -9.32 6.03 -40.28
C SER A 830 -8.94 7.07 -39.21
N ASP A 831 -9.46 8.30 -39.30
CA ASP A 831 -9.23 9.33 -38.28
C ASP A 831 -10.24 9.25 -37.10
N ASN A 832 -11.35 8.51 -37.24
CA ASN A 832 -12.33 8.38 -36.16
C ASN A 832 -11.72 7.79 -34.90
N VAL A 833 -12.07 8.36 -33.75
CA VAL A 833 -11.57 7.97 -32.43
C VAL A 833 -12.52 6.97 -31.77
N ILE A 834 -11.95 5.99 -31.06
CA ILE A 834 -12.65 5.06 -30.18
C ILE A 834 -11.82 4.90 -28.90
N TYR A 835 -12.43 5.00 -27.73
CA TYR A 835 -11.81 4.62 -26.46
C TYR A 835 -12.81 3.84 -25.59
N LEU A 836 -12.31 2.77 -24.95
CA LEU A 836 -13.06 1.92 -24.02
C LEU A 836 -12.68 2.21 -22.56
N ASN A 837 -13.49 1.66 -21.64
CA ASN A 837 -13.31 1.76 -20.19
C ASN A 837 -13.47 3.21 -19.71
N LEU A 838 -14.64 3.81 -19.98
CA LEU A 838 -14.95 5.20 -19.62
C LEU A 838 -14.67 5.46 -18.14
N ASN A 839 -13.94 6.55 -17.86
CA ASN A 839 -13.47 6.93 -16.53
C ASN A 839 -12.70 5.80 -15.79
N ARG A 840 -12.07 4.89 -16.53
CA ARG A 840 -11.32 3.72 -16.04
C ARG A 840 -12.08 2.95 -14.95
N GLN A 841 -13.33 2.60 -15.20
CA GLN A 841 -14.22 1.98 -14.21
C GLN A 841 -14.05 0.47 -14.09
N GLY A 842 -13.79 -0.23 -15.19
CA GLY A 842 -13.52 -1.66 -15.21
C GLY A 842 -12.06 -1.98 -14.89
N TYR A 843 -11.82 -3.11 -14.24
CA TYR A 843 -10.48 -3.58 -13.88
C TYR A 843 -9.79 -4.31 -15.05
N TYR A 844 -9.62 -3.61 -16.18
CA TYR A 844 -8.99 -4.16 -17.38
C TYR A 844 -8.22 -3.09 -18.16
N ARG A 845 -7.18 -3.53 -18.88
CA ARG A 845 -6.41 -2.69 -19.82
C ARG A 845 -7.01 -2.76 -21.22
N VAL A 846 -6.83 -1.73 -22.03
CA VAL A 846 -7.33 -1.73 -23.42
C VAL A 846 -6.20 -1.61 -24.43
N ASN A 847 -6.10 -2.61 -25.31
CA ASN A 847 -5.25 -2.59 -26.49
C ASN A 847 -6.11 -2.37 -27.74
N TYR A 848 -5.60 -1.61 -28.70
CA TYR A 848 -6.33 -1.27 -29.93
C TYR A 848 -5.60 -1.77 -31.18
N ASP A 849 -6.30 -1.88 -32.31
CA ASP A 849 -5.63 -2.03 -33.60
C ASP A 849 -4.78 -0.78 -33.94
N MET A 850 -3.78 -0.96 -34.81
CA MET A 850 -2.83 0.11 -35.14
C MET A 850 -3.50 1.30 -35.86
N THR A 851 -4.67 1.13 -36.47
CA THR A 851 -5.43 2.26 -37.04
C THR A 851 -5.97 3.15 -35.93
N SER A 852 -6.57 2.51 -34.93
CA SER A 852 -7.20 3.14 -33.78
C SER A 852 -6.16 3.75 -32.83
N TRP A 853 -5.03 3.07 -32.59
CA TRP A 853 -3.89 3.67 -31.88
C TRP A 853 -3.36 4.93 -32.57
N LEU A 854 -3.29 4.96 -33.91
CA LEU A 854 -2.86 6.15 -34.65
C LEU A 854 -3.90 7.28 -34.60
N ALA A 855 -5.20 6.97 -34.62
CA ALA A 855 -6.27 7.95 -34.41
C ALA A 855 -6.24 8.55 -32.99
N LEU A 856 -6.02 7.72 -31.96
CA LEU A 856 -5.83 8.14 -30.57
C LEU A 856 -4.57 9.02 -30.42
N LYS A 857 -3.44 8.60 -31.01
CA LYS A 857 -2.18 9.35 -31.08
C LYS A 857 -2.33 10.72 -31.74
N LYS A 858 -3.11 10.82 -32.82
CA LYS A 858 -3.40 12.07 -33.53
C LYS A 858 -4.24 13.06 -32.72
N ASN A 859 -5.14 12.57 -31.89
CA ASN A 859 -6.14 13.39 -31.19
C ASN A 859 -5.88 13.50 -29.68
N PHE A 860 -4.76 12.96 -29.17
CA PHE A 860 -4.55 12.64 -27.75
C PHE A 860 -4.89 13.80 -26.81
N SER A 861 -4.28 14.98 -26.99
CA SER A 861 -4.51 16.19 -26.19
C SER A 861 -5.97 16.66 -26.11
N THR A 862 -6.87 16.21 -26.99
CA THR A 862 -8.30 16.57 -26.97
C THR A 862 -9.19 15.57 -26.22
N LEU A 863 -8.63 14.45 -25.76
CA LEU A 863 -9.38 13.40 -25.04
C LEU A 863 -9.61 13.76 -23.55
N PRO A 864 -10.61 13.16 -22.88
CA PRO A 864 -10.88 13.41 -21.46
C PRO A 864 -9.66 13.12 -20.55
N ARG A 865 -9.54 13.83 -19.42
CA ARG A 865 -8.38 13.75 -18.49
C ARG A 865 -8.05 12.30 -18.10
N ILE A 866 -9.03 11.57 -17.56
CA ILE A 866 -8.86 10.17 -17.14
C ILE A 866 -8.55 9.27 -18.34
N THR A 867 -9.15 9.51 -19.51
CA THR A 867 -8.86 8.77 -20.75
C THR A 867 -7.41 8.95 -21.19
N ARG A 868 -6.87 10.18 -21.17
CA ARG A 868 -5.45 10.45 -21.51
C ARG A 868 -4.50 9.77 -20.53
N ALA A 869 -4.80 9.86 -19.23
CA ALA A 869 -4.05 9.17 -18.19
C ALA A 869 -4.07 7.64 -18.36
N GLN A 870 -5.25 7.03 -18.57
CA GLN A 870 -5.37 5.59 -18.82
C GLN A 870 -4.62 5.18 -20.10
N LEU A 871 -4.76 5.90 -21.21
CA LEU A 871 -4.11 5.54 -22.48
C LEU A 871 -2.58 5.60 -22.39
N LEU A 872 -2.02 6.53 -21.62
CA LEU A 872 -0.58 6.57 -21.34
C LEU A 872 -0.14 5.37 -20.49
N ASP A 873 -0.86 5.07 -19.40
CA ASP A 873 -0.55 3.96 -18.51
C ASP A 873 -0.71 2.59 -19.22
N ASP A 874 -1.82 2.38 -19.93
CA ASP A 874 -2.07 1.17 -20.72
C ASP A 874 -1.01 1.02 -21.81
N ALA A 875 -0.66 2.07 -22.56
CA ALA A 875 0.37 1.97 -23.61
C ALA A 875 1.77 1.65 -23.05
N LEU A 876 2.15 2.19 -21.89
CA LEU A 876 3.44 1.89 -21.25
C LEU A 876 3.54 0.42 -20.82
N HIS A 877 2.47 -0.12 -20.22
CA HIS A 877 2.42 -1.51 -19.76
C HIS A 877 2.20 -2.51 -20.91
N LEU A 878 1.37 -2.19 -21.90
CA LEU A 878 1.23 -2.99 -23.12
C LEU A 878 2.55 -3.08 -23.91
N SER A 879 3.42 -2.05 -23.85
CA SER A 879 4.79 -2.15 -24.36
C SER A 879 5.76 -2.92 -23.46
N GLN A 880 5.51 -2.99 -22.15
CA GLN A 880 6.27 -3.86 -21.24
C GLN A 880 5.96 -5.35 -21.49
N ALA A 881 4.71 -5.67 -21.84
CA ALA A 881 4.21 -7.03 -22.13
C ALA A 881 4.12 -7.39 -23.63
N GLU A 882 4.82 -6.65 -24.49
CA GLU A 882 4.97 -6.86 -25.94
C GLU A 882 3.71 -6.80 -26.82
N TYR A 883 2.57 -6.34 -26.29
CA TYR A 883 1.35 -6.06 -27.07
C TYR A 883 1.49 -4.83 -27.99
N LEU A 884 2.38 -3.89 -27.65
CA LEU A 884 2.52 -2.58 -28.32
C LEU A 884 3.98 -2.17 -28.47
N THR A 885 4.36 -1.52 -29.58
CA THR A 885 5.71 -0.96 -29.73
C THR A 885 5.87 0.38 -29.01
N TYR A 886 7.06 0.59 -28.40
CA TYR A 886 7.35 1.76 -27.55
C TYR A 886 7.23 3.14 -28.24
N ASP A 887 7.07 3.21 -29.57
CA ASP A 887 6.88 4.46 -30.30
C ASP A 887 5.53 5.15 -30.01
N ILE A 888 4.51 4.38 -29.60
CA ILE A 888 3.20 4.91 -29.18
C ILE A 888 3.32 5.58 -27.79
N PRO A 889 3.68 4.87 -26.69
CA PRO A 889 3.79 5.50 -25.37
C PRO A 889 4.87 6.59 -25.30
N LEU A 890 5.98 6.47 -26.05
CA LEU A 890 6.96 7.57 -26.10
C LEU A 890 6.41 8.83 -26.78
N THR A 891 5.44 8.72 -27.69
CA THR A 891 4.77 9.92 -28.22
C THR A 891 3.78 10.50 -27.20
N PHE A 892 3.01 9.66 -26.48
CA PHE A 892 2.17 10.15 -25.38
C PHE A 892 3.00 10.83 -24.27
N LEU A 893 4.23 10.36 -24.01
CA LEU A 893 5.17 11.04 -23.11
C LEU A 893 5.70 12.38 -23.65
N MET A 894 5.65 12.65 -24.95
CA MET A 894 5.99 13.97 -25.50
C MET A 894 4.95 15.03 -25.14
N GLU A 895 3.68 14.65 -24.99
CA GLU A 895 2.59 15.57 -24.63
C GLU A 895 2.78 16.19 -23.24
N LEU A 896 3.57 15.56 -22.34
CA LEU A 896 3.98 16.13 -21.05
C LEU A 896 4.77 17.44 -21.17
N PHE A 897 5.37 17.74 -22.34
CA PHE A 897 6.07 18.99 -22.61
C PHE A 897 5.11 20.20 -22.61
N ASP A 898 3.91 20.04 -23.16
CA ASP A 898 2.88 21.08 -23.25
C ASP A 898 1.81 20.94 -22.14
N ALA A 899 1.56 19.72 -21.64
CA ALA A 899 0.65 19.43 -20.53
C ALA A 899 1.25 19.78 -19.16
N VAL A 900 1.71 21.03 -19.01
CA VAL A 900 2.44 21.55 -17.84
C VAL A 900 1.65 21.41 -16.53
N ASP A 901 0.33 21.56 -16.55
CA ASP A 901 -0.52 21.59 -15.35
C ASP A 901 -1.35 20.31 -15.13
N ASP A 902 -1.23 19.29 -16.00
CA ASP A 902 -2.08 18.09 -15.93
C ASP A 902 -1.52 16.98 -15.02
N GLU A 903 -1.56 17.25 -13.72
CA GLU A 903 -1.14 16.37 -12.63
C GLU A 903 -1.51 14.88 -12.84
N LEU A 904 -2.72 14.53 -13.28
CA LEU A 904 -3.14 13.13 -13.44
C LEU A 904 -2.39 12.41 -14.59
N LEU A 905 -2.07 13.12 -15.68
CA LEU A 905 -1.27 12.57 -16.77
C LEU A 905 0.19 12.33 -16.33
N TRP A 906 0.73 13.22 -15.49
CA TRP A 906 2.06 13.05 -14.89
C TRP A 906 2.10 11.92 -13.85
N ILE A 907 1.02 11.73 -13.08
CA ILE A 907 0.85 10.58 -12.18
C ILE A 907 0.81 9.28 -13.00
N ALA A 908 0.03 9.22 -14.08
CA ALA A 908 -0.02 8.06 -14.97
C ALA A 908 1.33 7.73 -15.64
N ALA A 909 2.18 8.74 -15.87
CA ALA A 909 3.53 8.52 -16.36
C ALA A 909 4.47 7.86 -15.31
N LYS A 910 4.22 8.06 -14.01
CA LYS A 910 5.14 7.70 -12.90
C LYS A 910 5.53 6.21 -12.84
N PRO A 911 4.62 5.22 -12.99
CA PRO A 911 5.00 3.81 -12.89
C PRO A 911 5.88 3.37 -14.06
N GLY A 912 5.41 3.55 -15.30
CA GLY A 912 6.14 3.14 -16.50
C GLY A 912 7.45 3.91 -16.71
N LEU A 913 7.49 5.21 -16.40
CA LEU A 913 8.76 5.95 -16.41
C LEU A 913 9.74 5.41 -15.37
N ASN A 914 9.29 5.04 -14.17
CA ASN A 914 10.17 4.44 -13.16
C ASN A 914 10.68 3.06 -13.61
N TYR A 915 9.83 2.20 -14.17
CA TYR A 915 10.26 0.90 -14.74
C TYR A 915 11.36 1.07 -15.80
N LEU A 916 11.19 2.05 -16.70
CA LEU A 916 12.19 2.41 -17.70
C LEU A 916 13.45 3.03 -17.07
N ILE A 917 13.34 3.91 -16.08
CA ILE A 917 14.50 4.44 -15.32
C ILE A 917 15.32 3.29 -14.73
N TYR A 918 14.67 2.38 -13.99
CA TYR A 918 15.37 1.29 -13.30
C TYR A 918 16.09 0.35 -14.28
N ASN A 919 15.38 -0.13 -15.31
CA ASN A 919 15.95 -1.05 -16.28
C ASN A 919 17.04 -0.42 -17.16
N LEU A 920 16.93 0.87 -17.49
CA LEU A 920 17.92 1.55 -18.33
C LEU A 920 19.15 2.05 -17.55
N LYS A 921 19.06 2.40 -16.25
CA LYS A 921 20.12 3.12 -15.50
C LYS A 921 21.52 2.49 -15.55
N ARG A 922 21.62 1.18 -15.80
CA ARG A 922 22.88 0.40 -15.90
C ARG A 922 23.25 0.04 -17.35
N GLU A 923 22.63 0.68 -18.34
CA GLU A 923 22.77 0.38 -19.78
C GLU A 923 23.07 1.65 -20.61
N PRO A 924 23.81 1.56 -21.74
CA PRO A 924 24.21 2.73 -22.53
C PRO A 924 23.07 3.64 -23.02
N ALA A 925 21.86 3.11 -23.23
CA ALA A 925 20.72 3.91 -23.68
C ALA A 925 20.22 4.93 -22.64
N TYR A 926 20.66 4.86 -21.38
CA TYR A 926 20.22 5.78 -20.34
C TYR A 926 20.59 7.24 -20.61
N GLU A 927 21.74 7.50 -21.23
CA GLU A 927 22.16 8.88 -21.54
C GLU A 927 21.19 9.55 -22.53
N THR A 928 20.79 8.81 -23.57
CA THR A 928 19.80 9.22 -24.57
C THR A 928 18.40 9.38 -23.94
N PHE A 929 17.99 8.44 -23.09
CA PHE A 929 16.70 8.50 -22.37
C PHE A 929 16.65 9.68 -21.39
N ARG A 930 17.74 9.92 -20.64
CA ARG A 930 17.88 11.09 -19.76
C ARG A 930 17.80 12.39 -20.55
N ALA A 931 18.47 12.47 -21.70
CA ALA A 931 18.45 13.66 -22.55
C ALA A 931 17.03 13.98 -23.06
N PHE A 932 16.32 12.96 -23.55
CA PHE A 932 14.92 13.06 -23.94
C PHE A 932 14.03 13.54 -22.77
N MET A 933 14.08 12.87 -21.62
CA MET A 933 13.23 13.26 -20.47
C MET A 933 13.64 14.61 -19.86
N LYS A 934 14.92 14.99 -19.87
CA LYS A 934 15.43 16.32 -19.47
C LYS A 934 14.92 17.43 -20.40
N PHE A 935 14.65 17.12 -21.67
CA PHE A 935 13.98 18.02 -22.61
C PHE A 935 12.46 18.12 -22.33
N ILE A 936 11.78 16.97 -22.15
CA ILE A 936 10.33 16.90 -21.85
C ILE A 936 9.96 17.63 -20.57
N VAL A 937 10.71 17.42 -19.47
CA VAL A 937 10.32 17.91 -18.13
C VAL A 937 10.64 19.41 -17.93
N ARG A 938 11.47 20.00 -18.80
CA ARG A 938 11.95 21.39 -18.67
C ARG A 938 10.83 22.43 -18.56
N PRO A 939 9.78 22.46 -19.42
CA PRO A 939 8.77 23.54 -19.37
C PRO A 939 8.02 23.56 -18.04
N ALA A 940 7.58 22.39 -17.56
CA ALA A 940 6.89 22.27 -16.28
C ALA A 940 7.80 22.66 -15.10
N PHE A 941 9.08 22.25 -15.11
CA PHE A 941 10.01 22.66 -14.05
C PHE A 941 10.37 24.15 -14.09
N ASP A 942 10.45 24.76 -15.28
CA ASP A 942 10.68 26.21 -15.41
C ASP A 942 9.43 27.04 -15.06
N HIS A 943 8.22 26.46 -15.12
CA HIS A 943 7.00 27.04 -14.57
C HIS A 943 6.96 26.92 -13.03
N TYR A 944 7.01 25.70 -12.49
CA TYR A 944 6.89 25.45 -11.05
C TYR A 944 8.23 25.72 -10.32
N GLY A 945 9.23 24.88 -10.53
CA GLY A 945 10.54 24.95 -9.88
C GLY A 945 10.52 24.62 -8.38
N LEU A 946 11.59 25.00 -7.67
CA LEU A 946 11.81 24.72 -6.24
C LEU A 946 11.48 25.91 -5.31
N HIS A 947 10.52 26.76 -5.68
CA HIS A 947 9.99 27.82 -4.82
C HIS A 947 8.47 27.68 -4.71
N GLU A 948 8.03 27.14 -3.58
CA GLU A 948 6.63 26.94 -3.20
C GLU A 948 5.98 28.26 -2.74
N PRO A 949 5.01 28.83 -3.49
CA PRO A 949 4.26 30.02 -3.08
C PRO A 949 3.18 29.66 -2.05
N ASP A 950 2.86 30.58 -1.14
CA ASP A 950 1.88 30.36 -0.06
C ASP A 950 0.40 30.32 -0.52
N ASN A 951 0.14 30.34 -1.84
CA ASN A 951 -1.21 30.43 -2.43
C ASN A 951 -1.53 29.33 -3.46
N GLU A 952 -0.71 28.29 -3.56
CA GLU A 952 -0.99 27.13 -4.43
C GLU A 952 -2.00 26.16 -3.80
N SER A 953 -2.79 25.50 -4.65
CA SER A 953 -3.71 24.45 -4.23
C SER A 953 -2.97 23.14 -3.90
N HIS A 954 -3.61 22.27 -3.12
CA HIS A 954 -3.11 20.94 -2.76
C HIS A 954 -2.57 20.14 -3.97
N LEU A 955 -3.30 20.10 -5.08
CA LEU A 955 -2.91 19.40 -6.30
C LEU A 955 -1.68 20.06 -6.96
N GLN A 956 -1.61 21.39 -6.99
CA GLN A 956 -0.44 22.10 -7.51
C GLN A 956 0.82 21.85 -6.66
N LEU A 957 0.68 21.76 -5.34
CA LEU A 957 1.80 21.42 -4.43
C LEU A 957 2.31 19.99 -4.67
N LYS A 958 1.41 19.01 -4.84
CA LYS A 958 1.77 17.63 -5.22
C LYS A 958 2.42 17.56 -6.60
N HIS A 959 1.82 18.23 -7.58
CA HIS A 959 2.31 18.28 -8.96
C HIS A 959 3.69 18.93 -9.07
N ARG A 960 3.89 20.05 -8.36
CA ARG A 960 5.21 20.70 -8.15
C ARG A 960 6.25 19.71 -7.64
N ALA A 961 5.92 18.88 -6.64
CA ALA A 961 6.82 17.87 -6.10
C ALA A 961 7.14 16.77 -7.14
N LEU A 962 6.15 16.31 -7.91
CA LEU A 962 6.31 15.30 -8.97
C LEU A 962 7.15 15.81 -10.16
N VAL A 963 6.91 17.04 -10.62
CA VAL A 963 7.70 17.72 -11.65
C VAL A 963 9.13 17.94 -11.16
N ALA A 964 9.32 18.36 -9.91
CA ALA A 964 10.63 18.50 -9.29
C ALA A 964 11.37 17.15 -9.17
N TYR A 965 10.66 16.08 -8.79
CA TYR A 965 11.20 14.72 -8.74
C TYR A 965 11.82 14.34 -10.09
N PHE A 966 11.05 14.41 -11.19
CA PHE A 966 11.57 14.06 -12.50
C PHE A 966 12.70 14.99 -12.95
N ALA A 967 12.57 16.30 -12.76
CA ALA A 967 13.59 17.27 -13.16
C ALA A 967 14.94 16.99 -12.49
N CYS A 968 14.95 16.68 -11.20
CA CYS A 968 16.17 16.33 -10.48
C CYS A 968 16.64 14.89 -10.82
N LYS A 969 15.74 13.91 -10.96
CA LYS A 969 16.04 12.50 -11.30
C LYS A 969 16.70 12.34 -12.68
N PHE A 970 16.39 13.24 -13.62
CA PHE A 970 17.01 13.31 -14.95
C PHE A 970 18.14 14.37 -15.05
N ASN A 971 18.65 14.85 -13.92
CA ASN A 971 19.76 15.81 -13.83
C ASN A 971 19.54 17.09 -14.65
N TYR A 972 18.35 17.72 -14.52
CA TYR A 972 18.13 19.09 -14.99
C TYR A 972 18.84 20.07 -14.05
N ASP A 973 19.77 20.86 -14.60
CA ASP A 973 20.79 21.57 -13.83
C ASP A 973 20.21 22.64 -12.89
N ARG A 974 19.10 23.27 -13.30
CA ARG A 974 18.39 24.23 -12.43
C ARG A 974 17.69 23.55 -11.24
N CYS A 975 17.41 22.24 -11.31
CA CYS A 975 16.87 21.48 -10.19
C CYS A 975 18.00 21.08 -9.24
N THR A 976 19.04 20.41 -9.74
CA THR A 976 20.15 19.89 -8.93
C THR A 976 20.93 21.00 -8.20
N GLN A 977 21.22 22.11 -8.88
CA GLN A 977 21.94 23.24 -8.27
C GLN A 977 21.10 23.97 -7.21
N LYS A 978 19.81 24.23 -7.47
CA LYS A 978 18.90 24.88 -6.50
C LYS A 978 18.63 23.99 -5.29
N ALA A 979 18.53 22.67 -5.48
CA ALA A 979 18.43 21.71 -4.38
C ALA A 979 19.67 21.80 -3.47
N GLN A 980 20.87 21.63 -4.05
CA GLN A 980 22.13 21.75 -3.29
C GLN A 980 22.26 23.09 -2.55
N MET A 981 21.83 24.20 -3.15
CA MET A 981 21.83 25.52 -2.49
C MET A 981 20.94 25.51 -1.23
N LYS A 982 19.68 25.11 -1.36
CA LYS A 982 18.72 25.07 -0.23
C LYS A 982 19.15 24.14 0.89
N PHE A 983 19.73 22.98 0.56
CA PHE A 983 20.25 22.07 1.59
C PHE A 983 21.50 22.63 2.27
N ARG A 984 22.40 23.29 1.54
CA ARG A 984 23.55 24.01 2.13
C ARG A 984 23.13 25.23 2.95
N GLU A 985 21.98 25.84 2.66
CA GLU A 985 21.37 26.86 3.52
C GLU A 985 20.89 26.26 4.85
N TRP A 986 20.18 25.13 4.83
CA TRP A 986 19.81 24.38 6.04
C TRP A 986 21.04 23.92 6.85
N MET A 987 22.14 23.52 6.19
CA MET A 987 23.39 23.17 6.87
C MET A 987 24.05 24.35 7.60
N ARG A 988 23.78 25.60 7.20
CA ARG A 988 24.31 26.81 7.87
C ARG A 988 23.50 27.17 9.11
N ASP A 989 22.19 26.97 9.08
CA ASP A 989 21.32 27.07 10.25
C ASP A 989 20.59 25.74 10.51
N PRO A 990 21.21 24.81 11.26
CA PRO A 990 20.60 23.52 11.57
C PRO A 990 19.27 23.58 12.33
N LYS A 991 18.85 24.74 12.85
CA LYS A 991 17.58 24.90 13.59
C LYS A 991 16.43 25.37 12.73
N ASN A 992 16.72 26.16 11.68
CA ASN A 992 15.72 26.76 10.82
C ASN A 992 15.84 26.17 9.41
N ASN A 993 14.87 25.37 9.00
CA ASN A 993 14.87 24.68 7.72
C ASN A 993 14.21 25.56 6.62
N PRO A 994 14.97 26.05 5.61
CA PRO A 994 14.45 26.83 4.49
C PRO A 994 13.82 25.96 3.37
N ILE A 995 13.78 24.64 3.56
CA ILE A 995 13.16 23.71 2.63
C ILE A 995 11.70 23.55 3.03
N LYS A 996 10.84 24.25 2.29
CA LYS A 996 9.39 24.09 2.37
C LYS A 996 9.03 22.61 2.21
N PRO A 997 8.08 22.08 3.00
CA PRO A 997 7.91 20.64 3.12
C PRO A 997 7.75 19.86 1.80
N ASN A 998 7.03 20.37 0.78
CA ASN A 998 6.78 19.61 -0.47
C ASN A 998 8.03 19.28 -1.26
N LEU A 999 9.10 20.00 -0.96
CA LEU A 999 10.37 19.85 -1.63
C LEU A 999 11.39 19.13 -0.74
N LYS A 1000 11.03 18.69 0.49
CA LYS A 1000 11.95 17.97 1.39
C LYS A 1000 12.51 16.72 0.71
N SER A 1001 11.67 15.79 0.25
CA SER A 1001 12.14 14.59 -0.44
C SER A 1001 13.06 14.91 -1.58
N VAL A 1002 12.59 15.66 -2.59
CA VAL A 1002 13.39 15.97 -3.79
C VAL A 1002 14.69 16.70 -3.47
N ILE A 1003 14.68 17.64 -2.51
CA ILE A 1003 15.87 18.46 -2.18
C ILE A 1003 16.84 17.70 -1.29
N TYR A 1004 16.38 17.06 -0.22
CA TYR A 1004 17.23 16.21 0.62
C TYR A 1004 17.85 15.13 -0.26
N CYS A 1005 17.02 14.47 -1.07
CA CYS A 1005 17.42 13.48 -2.04
C CYS A 1005 18.58 14.01 -2.92
N THR A 1006 18.28 15.00 -3.75
CA THR A 1006 19.22 15.47 -4.78
C THR A 1006 20.49 16.10 -4.20
N SER A 1007 20.38 16.74 -3.03
CA SER A 1007 21.53 17.35 -2.35
C SER A 1007 22.46 16.30 -1.76
N LEU A 1008 21.90 15.16 -1.35
CA LEU A 1008 22.68 14.00 -0.94
C LEU A 1008 23.27 13.33 -2.21
N ALA A 1009 22.49 13.14 -3.29
CA ALA A 1009 22.94 12.60 -4.60
C ALA A 1009 24.27 13.19 -5.07
N GLU A 1010 24.26 14.50 -5.23
CA GLU A 1010 25.40 15.29 -5.70
C GLU A 1010 26.35 15.68 -4.54
N GLY A 1011 26.09 15.19 -3.33
CA GLY A 1011 26.79 15.55 -2.09
C GLY A 1011 27.87 14.56 -1.66
N SER A 1012 28.28 14.70 -0.39
CA SER A 1012 29.41 13.99 0.21
C SER A 1012 29.12 13.58 1.67
N SER A 1013 30.16 13.30 2.47
CA SER A 1013 29.97 12.79 3.83
C SER A 1013 29.40 13.80 4.84
N PRO A 1014 29.68 15.13 4.79
CA PRO A 1014 29.08 16.11 5.69
C PRO A 1014 27.59 16.31 5.47
N GLU A 1015 27.11 16.38 4.22
CA GLU A 1015 25.69 16.56 3.90
C GLU A 1015 24.81 15.51 4.60
N TRP A 1016 25.24 14.25 4.57
CA TRP A 1016 24.52 13.17 5.23
C TRP A 1016 24.75 13.09 6.73
N TYR A 1017 25.98 13.33 7.22
CA TYR A 1017 26.20 13.33 8.67
C TYR A 1017 25.46 14.48 9.36
N PHE A 1018 25.12 15.53 8.61
CA PHE A 1018 24.09 16.49 8.97
C PHE A 1018 22.68 15.88 8.91
N ALA A 1019 22.23 15.28 7.80
CA ALA A 1019 20.90 14.65 7.70
C ALA A 1019 20.63 13.61 8.81
N TYR A 1020 21.53 12.65 9.04
CA TYR A 1020 21.39 11.64 10.11
C TYR A 1020 21.50 12.25 11.52
N LYS A 1021 22.14 13.41 11.68
CA LYS A 1021 22.04 14.17 12.94
C LYS A 1021 20.62 14.73 13.10
N GLN A 1022 20.03 15.28 12.04
CA GLN A 1022 18.67 15.80 12.05
C GLN A 1022 17.62 14.71 12.32
N TYR A 1023 17.76 13.52 11.72
CA TYR A 1023 16.93 12.33 12.03
C TYR A 1023 16.86 12.04 13.54
N LYS A 1024 18.00 12.16 14.23
CA LYS A 1024 18.10 11.91 15.68
C LYS A 1024 17.72 13.09 16.57
N THR A 1025 17.46 14.27 16.01
CA THR A 1025 17.03 15.46 16.77
C THR A 1025 15.60 15.91 16.45
N THR A 1026 15.04 15.53 15.29
CA THR A 1026 13.67 15.85 14.94
C THR A 1026 12.66 15.02 15.74
N THR A 1027 11.56 15.65 16.08
CA THR A 1027 10.42 15.05 16.78
C THR A 1027 9.30 14.67 15.81
N SER A 1028 9.27 15.22 14.59
CA SER A 1028 8.28 14.88 13.57
C SER A 1028 8.56 13.49 12.98
N ALA A 1029 7.51 12.65 12.87
CA ALA A 1029 7.62 11.30 12.32
C ALA A 1029 7.77 11.30 10.80
N SER A 1030 7.04 12.16 10.08
CA SER A 1030 7.22 12.32 8.62
C SER A 1030 8.61 12.85 8.28
N GLU A 1031 9.15 13.78 9.07
CA GLU A 1031 10.54 14.24 8.91
C GLU A 1031 11.56 13.11 9.14
N LYS A 1032 11.28 12.18 10.05
CA LYS A 1032 12.13 11.00 10.27
C LYS A 1032 12.12 10.05 9.08
N GLU A 1033 10.93 9.70 8.59
CA GLU A 1033 10.75 8.82 7.43
C GLU A 1033 11.37 9.45 6.18
N GLU A 1034 11.08 10.72 5.91
CA GLU A 1034 11.68 11.51 4.83
C GLU A 1034 13.21 11.55 4.92
N ILE A 1035 13.77 11.71 6.12
CA ILE A 1035 15.22 11.65 6.28
C ILE A 1035 15.71 10.21 6.07
N LEU A 1036 15.11 9.14 6.60
CA LEU A 1036 15.56 7.76 6.30
C LEU A 1036 15.51 7.45 4.80
N THR A 1037 14.42 7.86 4.15
CA THR A 1037 14.22 7.91 2.71
C THR A 1037 15.35 8.66 1.99
N SER A 1038 15.81 9.81 2.52
CA SER A 1038 16.72 10.73 1.84
C SER A 1038 18.20 10.67 2.26
N LEU A 1039 18.54 10.10 3.44
CA LEU A 1039 19.79 9.36 3.65
C LEU A 1039 20.00 8.47 2.41
N GLY A 1040 18.88 8.00 1.85
CA GLY A 1040 18.66 7.65 0.47
C GLY A 1040 18.42 8.69 -0.68
N CYS A 1041 19.38 9.55 -1.08
CA CYS A 1041 19.74 9.70 -2.54
C CYS A 1041 21.23 9.95 -2.97
N THR A 1042 22.21 10.05 -2.06
CA THR A 1042 23.68 10.05 -2.30
C THR A 1042 24.28 8.87 -3.12
N THR A 1043 25.55 8.90 -3.53
CA THR A 1043 26.05 8.15 -4.72
C THR A 1043 27.30 7.27 -4.57
N LYS A 1044 27.58 6.62 -3.42
CA LYS A 1044 28.90 5.95 -3.21
C LYS A 1044 28.99 4.86 -2.08
N PRO A 1045 30.02 3.96 -2.08
CA PRO A 1045 29.87 2.61 -1.46
C PRO A 1045 29.98 2.45 0.07
N TRP A 1046 31.00 2.99 0.75
CA TRP A 1046 31.34 2.50 2.12
C TRP A 1046 30.30 2.81 3.20
N LEU A 1047 29.30 3.65 2.90
CA LEU A 1047 28.20 3.91 3.80
C LEU A 1047 26.86 3.36 3.31
N LEU A 1048 26.73 2.89 2.06
CA LEU A 1048 25.69 1.91 1.68
C LEU A 1048 25.72 0.78 2.72
N SER A 1049 26.92 0.20 2.89
CA SER A 1049 27.21 -0.77 3.95
C SER A 1049 26.95 -0.24 5.37
N LYS A 1050 27.37 1.00 5.71
CA LYS A 1050 27.14 1.54 7.07
C LYS A 1050 25.66 1.67 7.42
N TYR A 1051 24.82 2.16 6.51
CA TYR A 1051 23.41 2.40 6.78
C TYR A 1051 22.62 1.09 6.85
N LEU A 1052 22.93 0.12 5.99
CA LEU A 1052 22.45 -1.25 6.12
C LEU A 1052 22.83 -1.86 7.48
N ASN A 1053 24.10 -1.77 7.89
CA ASN A 1053 24.59 -2.18 9.21
C ASN A 1053 23.96 -1.40 10.39
N MET A 1054 23.26 -0.30 10.13
CA MET A 1054 22.50 0.44 11.15
C MET A 1054 21.06 -0.08 11.31
N THR A 1055 20.48 -0.76 10.31
CA THR A 1055 19.10 -1.30 10.38
C THR A 1055 18.96 -2.43 11.41
N ILE A 1056 19.95 -3.33 11.47
CA ILE A 1056 20.02 -4.46 12.41
C ILE A 1056 20.70 -4.11 13.75
N ASN A 1057 21.03 -2.84 13.99
CA ASN A 1057 21.73 -2.41 15.20
C ASN A 1057 20.80 -1.59 16.11
N PRO A 1058 20.38 -2.13 17.28
CA PRO A 1058 19.42 -1.46 18.17
C PRO A 1058 19.95 -0.15 18.78
N THR A 1059 21.26 0.13 18.70
CA THR A 1059 21.87 1.39 19.17
C THR A 1059 21.98 2.46 18.09
N SER A 1060 21.58 2.17 16.84
CA SER A 1060 21.66 3.12 15.71
C SER A 1060 20.66 4.28 15.84
N GLY A 1061 19.54 4.04 16.52
CA GLY A 1061 18.37 4.91 16.59
C GLY A 1061 17.35 4.70 15.47
N ILE A 1062 17.57 3.75 14.56
CA ILE A 1062 16.56 3.28 13.59
C ILE A 1062 15.65 2.27 14.30
N LEU A 1063 14.33 2.45 14.19
CA LEU A 1063 13.34 1.56 14.80
C LEU A 1063 13.17 0.28 13.98
N LYS A 1064 12.76 -0.84 14.60
CA LYS A 1064 12.56 -2.11 13.86
C LYS A 1064 11.55 -1.94 12.71
N GLN A 1065 10.51 -1.13 12.91
CA GLN A 1065 9.48 -0.82 11.91
C GLN A 1065 9.99 -0.04 10.68
N ASP A 1066 11.17 0.59 10.77
CA ASP A 1066 11.77 1.38 9.68
C ASP A 1066 12.89 0.61 8.95
N GLY A 1067 13.16 -0.63 9.36
CA GLY A 1067 14.25 -1.45 8.82
C GLY A 1067 14.09 -1.83 7.36
N ALA A 1068 12.86 -2.16 6.94
CA ALA A 1068 12.53 -2.40 5.53
C ALA A 1068 12.68 -1.12 4.70
N LEU A 1069 12.10 0.01 5.14
CA LEU A 1069 12.25 1.31 4.48
C LEU A 1069 13.72 1.71 4.27
N ALA A 1070 14.56 1.59 5.29
CA ALA A 1070 15.99 1.92 5.21
C ALA A 1070 16.78 0.97 4.28
N PHE A 1071 16.43 -0.32 4.26
CA PHE A 1071 16.99 -1.29 3.31
C PHE A 1071 16.52 -1.02 1.88
N ARG A 1072 15.21 -0.83 1.69
CA ARG A 1072 14.56 -0.52 0.41
C ARG A 1072 15.09 0.76 -0.20
N ALA A 1073 15.43 1.74 0.64
CA ALA A 1073 16.20 2.89 0.24
C ALA A 1073 17.47 2.41 -0.47
N VAL A 1074 18.41 1.82 0.25
CA VAL A 1074 19.68 1.32 -0.31
C VAL A 1074 19.50 0.41 -1.54
N ALA A 1075 18.49 -0.47 -1.54
CA ALA A 1075 18.19 -1.39 -2.63
C ALA A 1075 17.68 -0.71 -3.90
N SER A 1076 16.92 0.39 -3.82
CA SER A 1076 16.52 1.15 -5.03
C SER A 1076 17.59 2.16 -5.48
N ASN A 1077 18.87 1.89 -5.18
CA ASN A 1077 20.01 2.58 -5.81
C ASN A 1077 20.70 1.79 -6.94
N ALA A 1078 21.12 2.51 -7.97
CA ALA A 1078 21.91 1.98 -9.09
C ALA A 1078 23.33 1.49 -8.72
N ILE A 1079 23.90 1.93 -7.60
CA ILE A 1079 25.16 1.44 -7.01
C ILE A 1079 24.85 0.51 -5.81
N GLY A 1080 23.77 0.79 -5.09
CA GLY A 1080 23.42 0.15 -3.83
C GLY A 1080 22.67 -1.17 -3.86
N HIS A 1081 21.95 -1.54 -4.92
CA HIS A 1081 21.27 -2.85 -4.99
C HIS A 1081 22.23 -4.04 -4.83
N GLU A 1082 23.43 -4.00 -5.42
CA GLU A 1082 24.46 -5.04 -5.22
C GLU A 1082 24.90 -5.08 -3.75
N ILE A 1083 25.06 -3.92 -3.10
CA ILE A 1083 25.49 -3.82 -1.70
C ILE A 1083 24.37 -4.21 -0.71
N ALA A 1084 23.11 -3.98 -1.09
CA ALA A 1084 21.93 -4.50 -0.41
C ALA A 1084 21.85 -6.02 -0.51
N PHE A 1085 22.15 -6.58 -1.69
CA PHE A 1085 22.23 -8.03 -1.90
C PHE A 1085 23.35 -8.66 -1.07
N ASP A 1086 24.58 -8.13 -1.15
CA ASP A 1086 25.74 -8.62 -0.40
C ASP A 1086 25.49 -8.58 1.11
N PHE A 1087 24.89 -7.50 1.62
CA PHE A 1087 24.50 -7.38 3.02
C PHE A 1087 23.41 -8.38 3.42
N LEU A 1088 22.35 -8.53 2.62
CA LEU A 1088 21.27 -9.47 2.92
C LEU A 1088 21.79 -10.92 2.90
N GLN A 1089 22.57 -11.30 1.89
CA GLN A 1089 23.17 -12.63 1.78
C GLN A 1089 24.17 -12.89 2.93
N GLY A 1090 25.01 -11.90 3.28
CA GLY A 1090 26.02 -12.03 4.33
C GLY A 1090 25.44 -12.11 5.75
N ASN A 1091 24.33 -11.41 6.01
CA ASN A 1091 23.77 -11.25 7.37
C ASN A 1091 22.37 -11.89 7.52
N ILE A 1092 21.92 -12.73 6.58
CA ILE A 1092 20.56 -13.28 6.52
C ILE A 1092 20.07 -13.88 7.86
N LYS A 1093 20.96 -14.53 8.60
CA LYS A 1093 20.66 -15.10 9.90
C LYS A 1093 20.37 -14.02 10.96
N GLU A 1094 21.26 -13.03 11.09
CA GLU A 1094 21.12 -11.94 12.06
C GLU A 1094 19.90 -11.06 11.76
N ILE A 1095 19.58 -10.88 10.47
CA ILE A 1095 18.35 -10.22 10.02
C ILE A 1095 17.11 -10.98 10.52
N VAL A 1096 17.04 -12.30 10.34
CA VAL A 1096 15.92 -13.13 10.84
C VAL A 1096 15.83 -13.09 12.37
N GLU A 1097 16.96 -13.19 13.08
CA GLU A 1097 16.98 -13.16 14.55
C GLU A 1097 16.59 -11.78 15.12
N TYR A 1098 16.84 -10.68 14.40
CA TYR A 1098 16.51 -9.31 14.86
C TYR A 1098 15.04 -8.91 14.64
N TYR A 1099 14.45 -9.27 13.49
CA TYR A 1099 13.06 -8.94 13.15
C TYR A 1099 12.04 -10.02 13.57
N GLY A 1100 12.46 -11.29 13.69
CA GLY A 1100 11.61 -12.41 14.11
C GLY A 1100 10.59 -12.88 13.06
N ASP A 1101 9.47 -13.44 13.52
CA ASP A 1101 8.35 -13.90 12.69
C ASP A 1101 7.32 -12.79 12.36
N GLY A 1102 7.68 -11.54 12.60
CA GLY A 1102 6.84 -10.35 12.43
C GLY A 1102 6.85 -9.77 11.01
N PHE A 1103 5.69 -9.25 10.60
CA PHE A 1103 5.52 -8.16 9.61
C PHE A 1103 6.19 -8.27 8.24
N SER A 1104 6.61 -9.46 7.81
CA SER A 1104 7.13 -9.72 6.45
C SER A 1104 8.32 -8.83 6.02
N THR A 1105 9.01 -8.17 6.96
CA THR A 1105 10.11 -7.22 6.73
C THR A 1105 11.17 -7.78 5.77
N LEU A 1106 11.56 -9.03 5.95
CA LEU A 1106 12.53 -9.71 5.10
C LEU A 1106 11.99 -10.02 3.68
N SER A 1107 10.68 -10.22 3.53
CA SER A 1107 10.06 -10.38 2.21
C SER A 1107 10.08 -9.08 1.41
N GLU A 1108 9.78 -7.93 2.04
CA GLU A 1108 9.89 -6.62 1.37
C GLU A 1108 11.34 -6.21 1.13
N MET A 1109 12.31 -6.59 1.99
CA MET A 1109 13.74 -6.49 1.67
C MET A 1109 14.10 -7.28 0.40
N ILE A 1110 13.66 -8.54 0.29
CA ILE A 1110 13.93 -9.39 -0.88
C ILE A 1110 13.24 -8.86 -2.15
N LYS A 1111 11.98 -8.45 -2.06
CA LYS A 1111 11.23 -7.79 -3.15
C LYS A 1111 11.95 -6.53 -3.65
N SER A 1112 12.48 -5.72 -2.73
CA SER A 1112 13.22 -4.49 -3.04
C SER A 1112 14.53 -4.70 -3.81
N LEU A 1113 15.13 -5.90 -3.74
CA LEU A 1113 16.33 -6.22 -4.52
C LEU A 1113 16.03 -6.35 -6.02
N THR A 1114 14.81 -6.74 -6.40
CA THR A 1114 14.45 -7.03 -7.80
C THR A 1114 14.51 -5.80 -8.73
N ILE A 1115 14.44 -4.59 -8.17
CA ILE A 1115 14.28 -3.31 -8.87
C ILE A 1115 15.33 -3.08 -9.97
N TYR A 1116 16.60 -3.46 -9.73
CA TYR A 1116 17.70 -3.34 -10.70
C TYR A 1116 18.18 -4.68 -11.29
N MET A 1117 17.52 -5.78 -10.93
CA MET A 1117 17.92 -7.12 -11.34
C MET A 1117 17.29 -7.50 -12.69
N ASN A 1118 18.05 -7.29 -13.78
CA ASN A 1118 17.60 -7.54 -15.16
C ASN A 1118 18.61 -8.33 -16.02
N LYS A 1119 19.39 -9.22 -15.41
CA LYS A 1119 20.50 -9.99 -16.04
C LYS A 1119 20.62 -11.38 -15.41
N ASP A 1120 21.03 -12.38 -16.18
CA ASP A 1120 21.05 -13.79 -15.74
C ASP A 1120 21.89 -14.05 -14.49
N TYR A 1121 22.95 -13.28 -14.23
CA TYR A 1121 23.72 -13.45 -12.98
C TYR A 1121 22.92 -13.06 -11.73
N HIS A 1122 21.98 -12.11 -11.82
CA HIS A 1122 21.08 -11.77 -10.71
C HIS A 1122 20.12 -12.93 -10.38
N LYS A 1123 19.66 -13.64 -11.41
CA LYS A 1123 18.86 -14.87 -11.25
C LYS A 1123 19.67 -15.96 -10.54
N HIS A 1124 20.96 -16.11 -10.87
CA HIS A 1124 21.85 -17.04 -10.16
C HIS A 1124 22.11 -16.60 -8.71
N GLN A 1125 22.37 -15.31 -8.45
CA GLN A 1125 22.47 -14.73 -7.10
C GLN A 1125 21.26 -15.09 -6.22
N LEU A 1126 20.03 -14.92 -6.72
CA LEU A 1126 18.81 -15.29 -6.00
C LEU A 1126 18.67 -16.81 -5.78
N LEU A 1127 19.04 -17.64 -6.77
CA LEU A 1127 19.01 -19.11 -6.61
C LEU A 1127 20.01 -19.61 -5.55
N ASP A 1128 21.21 -19.02 -5.48
CA ASP A 1128 22.21 -19.33 -4.46
C ASP A 1128 21.79 -18.83 -3.06
N LEU A 1129 21.08 -17.70 -2.99
CA LEU A 1129 20.45 -17.21 -1.75
C LEU A 1129 19.34 -18.16 -1.28
N ALA A 1130 18.45 -18.62 -2.16
CA ALA A 1130 17.42 -19.62 -1.82
C ALA A 1130 18.04 -20.94 -1.35
N ALA A 1131 19.07 -21.43 -2.04
CA ALA A 1131 19.82 -22.62 -1.64
C ALA A 1131 20.58 -22.43 -0.30
N THR A 1132 20.80 -21.20 0.15
CA THR A 1132 21.36 -20.87 1.47
C THR A 1132 20.26 -20.80 2.53
N CYS A 1133 19.15 -20.14 2.25
CA CYS A 1133 17.96 -20.09 3.13
C CYS A 1133 17.43 -21.50 3.44
N ARG A 1134 17.34 -22.38 2.43
CA ARG A 1134 16.94 -23.79 2.59
C ARG A 1134 17.87 -24.60 3.51
N LYS A 1135 19.17 -24.30 3.55
CA LYS A 1135 20.14 -24.93 4.48
C LYS A 1135 20.01 -24.42 5.91
N LEU A 1136 19.44 -23.22 6.09
CA LEU A 1136 19.20 -22.59 7.39
C LEU A 1136 17.77 -22.84 7.92
N GLY A 1137 16.93 -23.61 7.21
CA GLY A 1137 15.53 -23.87 7.57
C GLY A 1137 14.58 -22.70 7.31
N LEU A 1138 15.03 -21.67 6.58
CA LEU A 1138 14.32 -20.39 6.38
C LEU A 1138 13.26 -20.48 5.26
N HIS A 1139 12.34 -21.44 5.35
CA HIS A 1139 11.39 -21.75 4.26
C HIS A 1139 10.40 -20.64 3.93
N ALA A 1140 10.04 -19.76 4.88
CA ALA A 1140 9.22 -18.58 4.57
C ALA A 1140 9.96 -17.58 3.67
N VAL A 1141 11.29 -17.50 3.81
CA VAL A 1141 12.19 -16.63 3.02
C VAL A 1141 12.38 -17.21 1.61
N GLU A 1142 12.44 -18.54 1.51
CA GLU A 1142 12.52 -19.27 0.24
C GLU A 1142 11.36 -18.91 -0.71
N SER A 1143 10.12 -18.92 -0.24
CA SER A 1143 8.96 -18.51 -1.07
C SER A 1143 9.00 -17.03 -1.49
N ALA A 1144 9.53 -16.13 -0.65
CA ALA A 1144 9.73 -14.73 -1.05
C ALA A 1144 10.77 -14.59 -2.18
N ILE A 1145 11.78 -15.47 -2.22
CA ILE A 1145 12.78 -15.52 -3.30
C ILE A 1145 12.17 -16.13 -4.58
N GLU A 1146 11.24 -17.08 -4.48
CA GLU A 1146 10.52 -17.63 -5.63
C GLU A 1146 9.68 -16.55 -6.34
N LEU A 1147 8.98 -15.69 -5.59
CA LEU A 1147 8.30 -14.50 -6.14
C LEU A 1147 9.30 -13.52 -6.79
N ALA A 1148 10.39 -13.19 -6.09
CA ALA A 1148 11.42 -12.30 -6.61
C ALA A 1148 12.07 -12.82 -7.90
N LEU A 1149 12.19 -14.14 -8.06
CA LEU A 1149 12.70 -14.77 -9.28
C LEU A 1149 11.79 -14.56 -10.49
N GLU A 1150 10.45 -14.50 -10.33
CA GLU A 1150 9.54 -14.19 -11.44
C GLU A 1150 9.77 -12.76 -11.95
N GLN A 1151 9.75 -11.76 -11.06
CA GLN A 1151 10.02 -10.36 -11.43
C GLN A 1151 11.39 -10.19 -12.13
N VAL A 1152 12.43 -10.91 -11.68
CA VAL A 1152 13.77 -10.88 -12.30
C VAL A 1152 13.79 -11.58 -13.67
N ASN A 1153 13.06 -12.69 -13.84
CA ASN A 1153 12.88 -13.30 -15.17
C ASN A 1153 12.17 -12.32 -16.13
N ASN A 1154 11.15 -11.61 -15.65
CA ASN A 1154 10.38 -10.67 -16.46
C ASN A 1154 11.25 -9.48 -16.92
N ASN A 1155 12.11 -8.97 -16.04
CA ASN A 1155 13.10 -7.95 -16.37
C ASN A 1155 14.18 -8.44 -17.35
N ILE A 1156 14.66 -9.68 -17.21
CA ILE A 1156 15.61 -10.29 -18.17
C ILE A 1156 14.97 -10.44 -19.55
N TYR A 1157 13.71 -10.87 -19.62
CA TYR A 1157 12.96 -11.00 -20.87
C TYR A 1157 12.78 -9.66 -21.56
N TRP A 1158 12.28 -8.64 -20.85
CA TRP A 1158 12.11 -7.29 -21.37
C TRP A 1158 13.43 -6.72 -21.91
N ARG A 1159 14.53 -6.90 -21.16
CA ARG A 1159 15.88 -6.45 -21.58
C ARG A 1159 16.37 -7.19 -22.83
N SER A 1160 15.92 -8.42 -23.06
CA SER A 1160 16.36 -9.22 -24.21
C SER A 1160 15.65 -8.87 -25.52
N HIS A 1161 14.38 -8.45 -25.44
CA HIS A 1161 13.55 -8.22 -26.62
C HIS A 1161 13.25 -6.72 -26.87
N SER A 1162 12.78 -5.99 -25.85
CA SER A 1162 12.33 -4.60 -26.00
C SER A 1162 13.44 -3.55 -25.95
N TYR A 1163 14.49 -3.76 -25.14
CA TYR A 1163 15.57 -2.78 -24.93
C TYR A 1163 16.20 -2.23 -26.22
N HIS A 1164 16.51 -3.11 -27.18
CA HIS A 1164 17.18 -2.70 -28.42
C HIS A 1164 16.27 -1.89 -29.35
N SER A 1165 14.98 -2.21 -29.41
CA SER A 1165 13.99 -1.44 -30.16
C SER A 1165 13.82 -0.04 -29.56
N LEU A 1166 13.60 0.01 -28.24
CA LEU A 1166 13.49 1.25 -27.46
C LEU A 1166 14.73 2.15 -27.62
N LYS A 1167 15.94 1.59 -27.48
CA LYS A 1167 17.20 2.31 -27.65
C LYS A 1167 17.28 2.98 -29.03
N ASN A 1168 17.06 2.23 -30.10
CA ASN A 1168 17.19 2.72 -31.46
C ASN A 1168 16.18 3.85 -31.76
N PHE A 1169 14.96 3.75 -31.21
CA PHE A 1169 13.93 4.77 -31.37
C PHE A 1169 14.25 6.05 -30.57
N LEU A 1170 14.75 5.93 -29.34
CA LEU A 1170 15.23 7.06 -28.54
C LEU A 1170 16.41 7.79 -29.21
N GLU A 1171 17.35 7.05 -29.80
CA GLU A 1171 18.46 7.63 -30.58
C GLU A 1171 17.96 8.33 -31.86
N GLY A 1172 16.89 7.80 -32.48
CA GLY A 1172 16.17 8.45 -33.57
C GLY A 1172 15.61 9.82 -33.16
N ILE A 1173 14.79 9.86 -32.09
CA ILE A 1173 14.20 11.11 -31.56
C ILE A 1173 15.29 12.12 -31.19
N VAL A 1174 16.31 11.72 -30.43
CA VAL A 1174 17.37 12.64 -29.97
C VAL A 1174 18.16 13.21 -31.15
N SER A 1175 18.36 12.44 -32.22
CA SER A 1175 18.98 12.91 -33.46
C SER A 1175 18.07 13.85 -34.26
N GLU A 1176 16.79 13.49 -34.45
CA GLU A 1176 15.83 14.27 -35.24
C GLU A 1176 15.53 15.64 -34.61
N PHE A 1177 15.30 15.67 -33.29
CA PHE A 1177 15.02 16.89 -32.53
C PHE A 1177 16.29 17.63 -32.08
N GLN A 1178 17.48 17.16 -32.46
CA GLN A 1178 18.79 17.73 -32.12
C GLN A 1178 18.97 17.96 -30.61
N ILE A 1179 18.47 17.03 -29.79
CA ILE A 1179 18.52 17.12 -28.32
C ILE A 1179 19.96 16.90 -27.86
N ASN A 1180 20.51 17.88 -27.13
CA ASN A 1180 21.85 17.72 -26.55
C ASN A 1180 21.83 16.66 -25.42
N ILE A 1181 22.75 15.71 -25.49
CA ILE A 1181 22.89 14.58 -24.55
C ILE A 1181 23.69 14.98 -23.29
N PHE A 1182 24.54 16.00 -23.41
CA PHE A 1182 25.49 16.47 -22.40
C PHE A 1182 24.95 17.69 -21.63
#